data_AF-A0A127VFI4-F1
#
_entry.id   AF-A0A127VFI4-F1
#
_cell.length_a   1.000
_cell.length_b   1.000
_cell.length_c   1.000
_cell.angle_alpha   90.00
_cell.angle_beta   90.00
_cell.angle_gamma   90.00
#
_symmetry.space_group_name_H-M   'P 1'
#
loop_
_entity.id
_entity.type
_entity.pdbx_description
1 polymer ?
#
loop_
_entity_poly.entity_id
_entity_poly.type
_entity_poly.pdbx_seq_one_letter_code
_entity_poly.pdbx_strand_id
1 'polypeptide(L)'
;MSHRVYLYNTSEPDAYNAQSIEMMEWGYELSILLHPLLVSDGRIIADGSFDVHLSFNPEEPEDSPVLFYHAAAGIENFKRFYNFIEKYQDELIDNVEAFRLAKERLFTYLDGLDQPYFLLNASDVFNMSEETHGDQAQEWLENIRYNNAILTNAMDTDDFTQLKLSLFSEFTGQGFKDFKALLNYEGFDYGWAMIDHPEPEDAGIFEENGLKGLKDGDGKILIAPVYEHIYDFSYDDIAVVSTGGQFGYINKSGQEFIKPQFDDAFDFEGDYAAVVKADQYGLIDKNGLIVVDFQYQDLTDILSDGSYFTARLNDKWGVIDIKNTILIPFEHEEPITSDDYGSTFTTPVPAKETKFIYTNRFVWLTEGDPHFVNSFNIPVESYLYELIKSENTTENLLYNDQAQLLISGYEKIKENLYTIFILKKQKKQGLINYKGELLLDFIYDKIEKLDLVLNEPSQVLYPAIPDEAKDEYCTFLKIKKGKKYGIYLSVGNFNQQITEICYDQIDVLNQTTLAVQQNGLWGMINPFGKSQSPVIYDFIISSNDHEDSCYAYKDNKVYLIHQEKITDADPQILQDYIDSNSEYGYYYFNADQATQLQAFINKDLPPGDSLYKQAKTLLATAKKADIAKAVKLFQEAVALNHAYSMNDLALIYEDADDLYPEYKNEEASFQLFLGSAKAGSVVGMYNTGLCYSAGMGIPPDELQMCYWYTKAFEAGYQPAAFKLGTYYYDLMPRSPENYELALKYYLIAEKEGESVAVELGWLYNHLGNTVKALSYLVKAAADNESYAHWQLGTYAQDGIEMKVNIPLAIDRYKKAAELGYEEANLNLYEVYTYVPGFENKVLAEEYSRKLKASGFEIPVAKQTLLDKFINIFKGKK
;
A
#
# COMPACT_ATOMS: atom_id res chain seq x y z
N MET A 1 13.46 3.78 -2.61
CA MET A 1 13.27 4.38 -3.94
C MET A 1 11.94 3.87 -4.46
N SER A 2 11.16 4.73 -5.11
CA SER A 2 9.86 4.33 -5.67
C SER A 2 10.11 3.69 -7.03
N HIS A 3 9.70 2.44 -7.24
CA HIS A 3 9.83 1.76 -8.53
C HIS A 3 8.67 2.16 -9.45
N ARG A 4 8.96 2.57 -10.69
CA ARG A 4 7.99 3.22 -11.59
C ARG A 4 8.11 2.75 -13.05
N VAL A 5 7.02 2.89 -13.80
CA VAL A 5 6.91 2.62 -15.25
C VAL A 5 6.62 3.93 -15.97
N TYR A 6 7.30 4.15 -17.09
CA TYR A 6 7.26 5.40 -17.85
C TYR A 6 6.85 5.17 -19.31
N LEU A 7 5.99 6.03 -19.86
CA LEU A 7 5.61 6.04 -21.29
C LEU A 7 5.89 7.40 -21.92
N TYR A 8 6.57 7.42 -23.06
CA TYR A 8 6.96 8.63 -23.78
C TYR A 8 6.46 8.64 -25.24
N ASN A 9 6.15 9.82 -25.78
CA ASN A 9 6.05 10.07 -27.22
C ASN A 9 7.38 10.66 -27.73
N THR A 10 8.11 9.93 -28.59
CA THR A 10 9.48 10.25 -29.00
C THR A 10 9.69 10.18 -30.51
N SER A 11 10.64 10.98 -31.03
CA SER A 11 11.01 11.02 -32.43
C SER A 11 11.92 9.87 -32.87
N GLU A 12 12.62 9.23 -31.93
CA GLU A 12 13.59 8.18 -32.21
C GLU A 12 13.33 6.94 -31.33
N PRO A 13 13.36 5.71 -31.89
CA PRO A 13 13.19 4.47 -31.14
C PRO A 13 14.24 4.22 -30.06
N ASP A 14 15.44 4.70 -30.34
CA ASP A 14 16.69 4.37 -29.68
C ASP A 14 17.25 5.55 -28.87
N ALA A 15 16.52 6.67 -28.77
CA ALA A 15 16.98 7.84 -28.02
C ALA A 15 15.84 8.62 -27.35
N TYR A 16 15.98 8.87 -26.05
CA TYR A 16 15.32 9.99 -25.39
C TYR A 16 16.00 11.27 -25.86
N ASN A 17 15.23 12.20 -26.40
CA ASN A 17 15.72 13.53 -26.75
C ASN A 17 14.85 14.60 -26.11
N ALA A 18 15.33 15.85 -26.09
CA ALA A 18 14.66 16.99 -25.46
C ALA A 18 13.27 17.33 -26.05
N GLN A 19 12.83 16.65 -27.12
CA GLN A 19 11.50 16.78 -27.70
C GLN A 19 10.57 15.62 -27.35
N SER A 20 11.03 14.67 -26.52
CA SER A 20 10.20 13.58 -26.02
C SER A 20 9.20 14.14 -25.02
N ILE A 21 7.95 13.71 -25.12
CA ILE A 21 6.88 14.11 -24.21
C ILE A 21 6.63 12.92 -23.29
N GLU A 22 6.81 13.12 -21.99
CA GLU A 22 6.38 12.15 -20.98
C GLU A 22 4.85 12.14 -20.95
N MET A 23 4.27 10.95 -21.12
CA MET A 23 2.83 10.76 -21.17
C MET A 23 2.31 10.08 -19.91
N MET A 24 3.16 9.41 -19.13
CA MET A 24 2.77 8.66 -17.95
C MET A 24 4.00 8.36 -17.09
N GLU A 25 3.86 8.59 -15.79
CA GLU A 25 4.68 8.01 -14.72
C GLU A 25 3.75 7.27 -13.75
N TRP A 26 3.84 5.95 -13.71
CA TRP A 26 2.94 5.12 -12.89
C TRP A 26 3.73 4.11 -12.06
N GLY A 27 3.09 3.45 -11.09
CA GLY A 27 3.73 2.52 -10.14
C GLY A 27 4.35 1.26 -10.78
N TYR A 28 4.15 0.08 -10.19
CA TYR A 28 4.83 -1.14 -10.61
C TYR A 28 4.34 -1.75 -11.94
N GLU A 29 3.22 -1.27 -12.52
CA GLU A 29 2.60 -1.89 -13.70
C GLU A 29 1.98 -0.87 -14.68
N LEU A 30 1.87 -1.26 -15.96
CA LEU A 30 1.12 -0.52 -16.99
C LEU A 30 -0.32 -1.06 -17.08
N SER A 31 -1.31 -0.20 -16.81
CA SER A 31 -2.72 -0.59 -16.88
C SER A 31 -3.15 -1.10 -18.26
N ILE A 32 -4.00 -2.13 -18.25
CA ILE A 32 -4.58 -2.72 -19.46
C ILE A 32 -5.37 -1.72 -20.31
N LEU A 33 -5.88 -0.64 -19.71
CA LEU A 33 -6.57 0.43 -20.43
C LEU A 33 -5.67 1.17 -21.41
N LEU A 34 -4.33 1.13 -21.25
CA LEU A 34 -3.37 1.76 -22.15
C LEU A 34 -2.74 0.78 -23.15
N HIS A 35 -2.87 -0.53 -22.95
CA HIS A 35 -2.30 -1.54 -23.85
C HIS A 35 -2.73 -1.37 -25.32
N PRO A 36 -3.97 -0.97 -25.67
CA PRO A 36 -4.32 -0.76 -27.08
C PRO A 36 -3.64 0.43 -27.76
N LEU A 37 -2.91 1.30 -27.02
CA LEU A 37 -1.96 2.28 -27.60
C LEU A 37 -0.66 1.61 -28.08
N LEU A 38 -0.28 0.48 -27.49
CA LEU A 38 0.98 -0.22 -27.74
C LEU A 38 0.78 -1.35 -28.75
N VAL A 39 0.36 -0.99 -29.95
CA VAL A 39 0.20 -1.91 -31.10
C VAL A 39 1.29 -1.65 -32.16
N SER A 40 1.53 -2.61 -33.07
CA SER A 40 2.52 -2.61 -34.18
C SER A 40 3.73 -3.55 -34.04
N ASP A 41 3.56 -4.76 -33.48
CA ASP A 41 4.66 -5.73 -33.27
C ASP A 41 5.85 -5.11 -32.54
N GLY A 42 5.60 -4.56 -31.35
CA GLY A 42 6.58 -3.84 -30.53
C GLY A 42 7.92 -4.55 -30.44
N ARG A 43 8.99 -3.77 -30.31
CA ARG A 43 10.37 -4.30 -30.33
C ARG A 43 11.13 -3.86 -29.10
N ILE A 44 12.01 -4.73 -28.65
CA ILE A 44 13.00 -4.41 -27.61
C ILE A 44 14.18 -3.75 -28.29
N ILE A 45 14.63 -2.64 -27.71
CA ILE A 45 15.90 -2.02 -28.04
C ILE A 45 16.77 -2.14 -26.79
N ALA A 46 17.81 -2.96 -26.89
CA ALA A 46 18.83 -3.10 -25.86
C ALA A 46 20.01 -2.20 -26.24
N ASP A 47 19.97 -0.94 -25.79
CA ASP A 47 21.15 -0.08 -25.85
C ASP A 47 21.37 0.54 -24.47
N GLY A 48 22.59 0.40 -23.95
CA GLY A 48 23.01 0.75 -22.59
C GLY A 48 23.17 2.25 -22.34
N SER A 49 22.31 3.08 -22.96
CA SER A 49 22.35 4.55 -22.82
C SER A 49 21.03 5.15 -22.34
N PHE A 50 20.03 4.32 -22.00
CA PHE A 50 18.70 4.78 -21.59
C PHE A 50 18.59 4.81 -20.07
N ASP A 51 18.99 5.92 -19.47
CA ASP A 51 18.75 6.19 -18.05
C ASP A 51 18.37 7.67 -17.87
N VAL A 52 17.08 7.91 -17.60
CA VAL A 52 16.54 9.25 -17.35
C VAL A 52 16.73 9.69 -15.90
N HIS A 53 17.21 8.81 -14.99
CA HIS A 53 17.23 9.09 -13.56
C HIS A 53 18.54 8.79 -12.78
N LEU A 54 19.62 8.30 -13.38
CA LEU A 54 20.94 8.22 -12.70
C LEU A 54 22.00 9.15 -13.30
N SER A 55 22.09 10.36 -12.78
CA SER A 55 23.28 11.22 -12.93
C SER A 55 24.42 10.87 -11.96
N PHE A 56 24.37 9.71 -11.27
CA PHE A 56 25.26 9.42 -10.13
C PHE A 56 26.34 8.36 -10.31
N ASN A 57 26.42 7.58 -11.39
CA ASN A 57 27.59 6.69 -11.57
C ASN A 57 27.85 6.26 -13.03
N PRO A 58 28.81 6.87 -13.76
CA PRO A 58 29.05 6.58 -15.18
C PRO A 58 29.92 5.34 -15.45
N GLU A 59 30.19 4.47 -14.46
CA GLU A 59 31.13 3.35 -14.62
C GLU A 59 30.50 1.95 -14.74
N GLU A 60 29.18 1.79 -14.65
CA GLU A 60 28.50 0.50 -14.94
C GLU A 60 27.36 0.71 -15.93
N PRO A 61 27.51 0.33 -17.21
CA PRO A 61 26.39 0.33 -18.15
C PRO A 61 25.51 -0.86 -17.82
N GLU A 62 24.44 -0.64 -17.06
CA GLU A 62 23.38 -1.63 -16.92
C GLU A 62 22.53 -1.63 -18.21
N ASP A 63 22.34 -2.82 -18.78
CA ASP A 63 21.46 -3.01 -19.94
C ASP A 63 20.01 -2.66 -19.53
N SER A 64 19.51 -1.50 -19.96
CA SER A 64 18.13 -1.02 -19.72
C SER A 64 17.28 -1.16 -20.99
N PRO A 65 16.75 -2.35 -21.30
CA PRO A 65 15.93 -2.58 -22.48
C PRO A 65 14.60 -1.82 -22.39
N VAL A 66 14.28 -1.09 -23.46
CA VAL A 66 13.02 -0.37 -23.63
C VAL A 66 12.15 -1.00 -24.72
N LEU A 67 10.84 -0.79 -24.62
CA LEU A 67 9.85 -1.29 -25.57
C LEU A 67 9.35 -0.16 -26.47
N PHE A 68 9.29 -0.44 -27.77
CA PHE A 68 9.00 0.57 -28.78
C PHE A 68 7.81 0.22 -29.69
N TYR A 69 6.97 1.22 -29.99
CA TYR A 69 5.73 1.10 -30.79
C TYR A 69 5.51 2.31 -31.72
N HIS A 70 4.76 2.14 -32.82
CA HIS A 70 4.39 3.25 -33.71
C HIS A 70 3.21 4.05 -33.16
N ALA A 71 3.39 5.34 -32.90
CA ALA A 71 2.39 6.18 -32.25
C ALA A 71 1.09 6.30 -33.06
N ALA A 72 1.19 6.56 -34.37
CA ALA A 72 0.01 6.72 -35.22
C ALA A 72 -0.87 5.46 -35.26
N ALA A 73 -0.26 4.27 -35.35
CA ALA A 73 -0.98 3.00 -35.33
C ALA A 73 -1.62 2.75 -33.94
N GLY A 74 -0.89 3.09 -32.88
CA GLY A 74 -1.38 3.11 -31.50
C GLY A 74 -2.64 3.94 -31.32
N ILE A 75 -2.57 5.22 -31.67
CA ILE A 75 -3.66 6.19 -31.51
C ILE A 75 -4.89 5.77 -32.33
N GLU A 76 -4.72 5.29 -33.56
CA GLU A 76 -5.83 4.81 -34.39
C GLU A 76 -6.52 3.59 -33.77
N ASN A 77 -5.75 2.61 -33.29
CA ASN A 77 -6.29 1.44 -32.60
C ASN A 77 -6.95 1.81 -31.27
N PHE A 78 -6.42 2.80 -30.56
CA PHE A 78 -6.99 3.28 -29.31
C PHE A 78 -8.33 3.98 -29.53
N LYS A 79 -8.45 4.80 -30.57
CA LYS A 79 -9.73 5.37 -31.02
C LYS A 79 -10.73 4.29 -31.38
N ARG A 80 -10.28 3.26 -32.10
CA ARG A 80 -11.11 2.10 -32.43
C ARG A 80 -11.63 1.42 -31.15
N PHE A 81 -10.76 1.24 -30.16
CA PHE A 81 -11.11 0.63 -28.87
C PHE A 81 -12.14 1.45 -28.09
N TYR A 82 -11.95 2.76 -27.93
CA TYR A 82 -12.93 3.60 -27.23
C TYR A 82 -14.24 3.78 -28.01
N ASN A 83 -14.22 3.68 -29.33
CA ASN A 83 -15.46 3.63 -30.13
C ASN A 83 -16.20 2.31 -29.93
N PHE A 84 -15.47 1.20 -29.82
CA PHE A 84 -16.02 -0.10 -29.47
C PHE A 84 -16.62 -0.07 -28.05
N ILE A 85 -15.90 0.45 -27.06
CA ILE A 85 -16.43 0.61 -25.69
C ILE A 85 -17.68 1.50 -25.68
N GLU A 86 -17.63 2.68 -26.33
CA GLU A 86 -18.78 3.61 -26.36
C GLU A 86 -20.01 3.01 -27.06
N LYS A 87 -19.80 2.14 -28.05
CA LYS A 87 -20.90 1.42 -28.69
C LYS A 87 -21.67 0.56 -27.70
N TYR A 88 -20.97 0.01 -26.70
CA TYR A 88 -21.52 -0.76 -25.59
C TYR A 88 -21.61 0.07 -24.30
N GLN A 89 -21.88 1.38 -24.42
CA GLN A 89 -21.94 2.28 -23.28
C GLN A 89 -22.97 1.87 -22.21
N ASP A 90 -24.09 1.28 -22.62
CA ASP A 90 -25.14 0.85 -21.68
C ASP A 90 -24.65 -0.35 -20.84
N GLU A 91 -23.75 -1.16 -21.40
CA GLU A 91 -23.17 -2.32 -20.76
C GLU A 91 -21.89 -1.99 -19.99
N LEU A 92 -20.98 -1.22 -20.57
CA LEU A 92 -19.61 -1.03 -20.09
C LEU A 92 -19.36 0.27 -19.32
N ILE A 93 -20.20 1.31 -19.46
CA ILE A 93 -19.91 2.64 -18.92
C ILE A 93 -20.97 3.03 -17.88
N ASP A 94 -20.54 3.32 -16.65
CA ASP A 94 -21.42 3.72 -15.55
C ASP A 94 -21.80 5.21 -15.63
N ASN A 95 -20.90 6.06 -16.13
CA ASN A 95 -21.17 7.47 -16.39
C ASN A 95 -20.77 7.85 -17.82
N VAL A 96 -21.74 7.79 -18.73
CA VAL A 96 -21.54 8.06 -20.16
C VAL A 96 -21.07 9.50 -20.42
N GLU A 97 -21.55 10.47 -19.65
CA GLU A 97 -21.12 11.87 -19.79
C GLU A 97 -19.66 12.04 -19.36
N ALA A 98 -19.28 11.48 -18.21
CA ALA A 98 -17.89 11.50 -17.75
C ALA A 98 -16.95 10.73 -18.70
N PHE A 99 -17.36 9.55 -19.17
CA PHE A 99 -16.60 8.79 -20.15
C PHE A 99 -16.40 9.59 -21.45
N ARG A 100 -17.45 10.22 -21.98
CA ARG A 100 -17.32 11.03 -23.20
C ARG A 100 -16.38 12.21 -23.01
N LEU A 101 -16.44 12.84 -21.83
CA LEU A 101 -15.54 13.93 -21.47
C LEU A 101 -14.09 13.44 -21.36
N ALA A 102 -13.83 12.35 -20.62
CA ALA A 102 -12.51 11.73 -20.52
C ALA A 102 -11.99 11.29 -21.89
N LYS A 103 -12.83 10.65 -22.71
CA LYS A 103 -12.54 10.25 -24.09
C LYS A 103 -12.17 11.45 -24.97
N GLU A 104 -12.92 12.54 -24.88
CA GLU A 104 -12.65 13.78 -25.64
C GLU A 104 -11.31 14.38 -25.24
N ARG A 105 -11.03 14.48 -23.93
CA ARG A 105 -9.75 14.97 -23.40
C ARG A 105 -8.59 14.10 -23.85
N LEU A 106 -8.72 12.78 -23.69
CA LEU A 106 -7.72 11.78 -24.05
C LEU A 106 -7.37 11.86 -25.53
N PHE A 107 -8.36 11.90 -26.42
CA PHE A 107 -8.07 11.98 -27.86
C PHE A 107 -7.65 13.36 -28.33
N THR A 108 -8.06 14.43 -27.66
CA THR A 108 -7.53 15.78 -27.93
C THR A 108 -6.04 15.85 -27.59
N TYR A 109 -5.63 15.29 -26.45
CA TYR A 109 -4.22 15.18 -26.06
C TYR A 109 -3.45 14.32 -27.06
N LEU A 110 -3.92 13.10 -27.34
CA LEU A 110 -3.23 12.16 -28.22
C LEU A 110 -3.11 12.67 -29.67
N ASP A 111 -4.11 13.37 -30.19
CA ASP A 111 -4.05 13.98 -31.53
C ASP A 111 -3.10 15.18 -31.62
N GLY A 112 -2.72 15.75 -30.46
CA GLY A 112 -1.72 16.81 -30.35
C GLY A 112 -0.28 16.30 -30.27
N LEU A 113 -0.07 14.98 -30.21
CA LEU A 113 1.27 14.38 -30.17
C LEU A 113 1.90 14.35 -31.56
N ASP A 114 3.05 15.01 -31.69
CA ASP A 114 3.73 15.18 -32.97
C ASP A 114 4.77 14.09 -33.28
N GLN A 115 5.14 13.27 -32.30
CA GLN A 115 6.24 12.32 -32.48
C GLN A 115 5.76 10.96 -33.02
N PRO A 116 6.53 10.32 -33.93
CA PRO A 116 6.15 9.10 -34.62
C PRO A 116 6.03 7.84 -33.74
N TYR A 117 6.53 7.85 -32.51
CA TYR A 117 6.69 6.64 -31.71
C TYR A 117 6.30 6.76 -30.25
N PHE A 118 5.92 5.62 -29.67
CA PHE A 118 5.77 5.43 -28.24
C PHE A 118 6.91 4.57 -27.69
N LEU A 119 7.49 4.99 -26.57
CA LEU A 119 8.57 4.31 -25.87
C LEU A 119 8.14 4.02 -24.43
N LEU A 120 8.14 2.76 -24.03
CA LEU A 120 7.81 2.29 -22.69
C LEU A 120 9.10 1.84 -21.97
N ASN A 121 9.38 2.43 -20.82
CA ASN A 121 10.52 2.11 -19.95
C ASN A 121 10.01 1.60 -18.58
N ALA A 122 10.46 0.40 -18.19
CA ALA A 122 10.10 -0.24 -16.92
C ALA A 122 11.33 -0.77 -16.15
N SER A 123 12.53 -0.26 -16.46
CA SER A 123 13.79 -0.75 -15.86
C SER A 123 13.83 -0.66 -14.33
N ASP A 124 13.20 0.35 -13.73
CA ASP A 124 13.10 0.47 -12.27
C ASP A 124 12.33 -0.67 -11.61
N VAL A 125 11.36 -1.25 -12.34
CA VAL A 125 10.60 -2.42 -11.89
C VAL A 125 11.38 -3.71 -12.14
N PHE A 126 12.13 -3.80 -13.25
CA PHE A 126 12.93 -4.99 -13.57
C PHE A 126 14.02 -5.30 -12.53
N ASN A 127 14.48 -4.30 -11.77
CA ASN A 127 15.44 -4.45 -10.68
C ASN A 127 14.94 -5.26 -9.46
N MET A 128 13.73 -5.80 -9.49
CA MET A 128 13.14 -6.60 -8.42
C MET A 128 13.32 -8.13 -8.59
N SER A 129 13.91 -8.57 -9.70
CA SER A 129 14.11 -10.00 -10.02
C SER A 129 15.59 -10.34 -10.24
N GLU A 130 15.97 -11.61 -10.02
CA GLU A 130 17.30 -12.11 -10.42
C GLU A 130 17.40 -12.38 -11.95
N GLU A 131 16.29 -12.27 -12.69
CA GLU A 131 16.23 -12.39 -14.14
C GLU A 131 16.83 -11.16 -14.84
N THR A 132 17.41 -11.35 -16.04
CA THR A 132 18.00 -10.23 -16.76
C THR A 132 16.91 -9.25 -17.21
N HIS A 133 17.22 -7.95 -17.24
CA HIS A 133 16.26 -6.96 -17.74
C HIS A 133 15.79 -7.28 -19.17
N GLY A 134 16.64 -7.91 -19.99
CA GLY A 134 16.30 -8.34 -21.34
C GLY A 134 15.21 -9.42 -21.37
N ASP A 135 15.30 -10.40 -20.48
CA ASP A 135 14.30 -11.46 -20.35
C ASP A 135 12.97 -10.89 -19.83
N GLN A 136 13.03 -10.00 -18.84
CA GLN A 136 11.84 -9.32 -18.29
C GLN A 136 11.16 -8.39 -19.32
N ALA A 137 11.94 -7.66 -20.12
CA ALA A 137 11.40 -6.85 -21.23
C ALA A 137 10.76 -7.73 -22.31
N GLN A 138 11.30 -8.93 -22.55
CA GLN A 138 10.71 -9.91 -23.47
C GLN A 138 9.39 -10.47 -22.94
N GLU A 139 9.31 -10.77 -21.64
CA GLU A 139 8.06 -11.18 -21.00
C GLU A 139 7.00 -10.07 -21.09
N TRP A 140 7.35 -8.82 -20.81
CA TRP A 140 6.43 -7.68 -20.92
C TRP A 140 5.93 -7.46 -22.35
N LEU A 141 6.82 -7.60 -23.35
CA LEU A 141 6.43 -7.53 -24.75
C LEU A 141 5.42 -8.62 -25.13
N GLU A 142 5.64 -9.85 -24.66
CA GLU A 142 4.75 -10.99 -24.91
C GLU A 142 3.40 -10.82 -24.19
N ASN A 143 3.42 -10.31 -22.96
CA ASN A 143 2.26 -9.99 -22.17
C ASN A 143 1.36 -8.93 -22.85
N ILE A 144 1.95 -7.79 -23.26
CA ILE A 144 1.22 -6.74 -23.98
C ILE A 144 0.63 -7.28 -25.28
N ARG A 145 1.37 -8.11 -26.04
CA ARG A 145 0.87 -8.74 -27.27
C ARG A 145 -0.30 -9.69 -26.99
N TYR A 146 -0.19 -10.51 -25.97
CA TYR A 146 -1.23 -11.45 -25.57
C TYR A 146 -2.53 -10.72 -25.20
N ASN A 147 -2.41 -9.68 -24.38
CA ASN A 147 -3.54 -8.85 -23.96
C ASN A 147 -4.17 -8.09 -25.14
N ASN A 148 -3.36 -7.51 -26.02
CA ASN A 148 -3.85 -6.84 -27.23
C ASN A 148 -4.54 -7.81 -28.20
N ALA A 149 -4.17 -9.09 -28.24
CA ALA A 149 -4.88 -10.07 -29.05
C ALA A 149 -6.32 -10.28 -28.57
N ILE A 150 -6.55 -10.28 -27.25
CA ILE A 150 -7.89 -10.39 -26.66
C ILE A 150 -8.72 -9.14 -26.97
N LEU A 151 -8.15 -7.96 -26.74
CA LEU A 151 -8.79 -6.66 -27.03
C LEU A 151 -9.15 -6.56 -28.52
N THR A 152 -8.23 -6.94 -29.40
CA THR A 152 -8.43 -6.92 -30.85
C THR A 152 -9.50 -7.91 -31.26
N ASN A 153 -9.50 -9.13 -30.70
CA ASN A 153 -10.53 -10.12 -31.02
C ASN A 153 -11.93 -9.66 -30.60
N ALA A 154 -12.06 -9.03 -29.43
CA ALA A 154 -13.32 -8.43 -28.99
C ALA A 154 -13.80 -7.33 -29.96
N MET A 155 -12.90 -6.45 -30.41
CA MET A 155 -13.21 -5.40 -31.39
C MET A 155 -13.51 -5.93 -32.80
N ASP A 156 -12.84 -6.99 -33.24
CA ASP A 156 -13.00 -7.60 -34.57
C ASP A 156 -14.30 -8.41 -34.67
N THR A 157 -14.62 -9.14 -33.60
CA THR A 157 -15.86 -9.92 -33.50
C THR A 157 -17.05 -9.10 -33.02
N ASP A 158 -16.80 -7.84 -32.65
CA ASP A 158 -17.79 -6.89 -32.16
C ASP A 158 -18.55 -7.46 -30.94
N ASP A 159 -17.80 -7.98 -29.97
CA ASP A 159 -18.34 -8.70 -28.81
C ASP A 159 -17.56 -8.35 -27.54
N PHE A 160 -18.13 -7.44 -26.73
CA PHE A 160 -17.49 -6.99 -25.50
C PHE A 160 -17.40 -8.06 -24.42
N THR A 161 -18.19 -9.14 -24.51
CA THR A 161 -18.20 -10.20 -23.50
C THR A 161 -16.91 -11.01 -23.46
N GLN A 162 -16.04 -10.81 -24.45
CA GLN A 162 -14.71 -11.38 -24.52
C GLN A 162 -13.67 -10.61 -23.71
N LEU A 163 -13.99 -9.40 -23.23
CA LEU A 163 -13.16 -8.63 -22.31
C LEU A 163 -13.27 -9.17 -20.88
N LYS A 164 -12.95 -10.45 -20.68
CA LYS A 164 -12.93 -11.07 -19.35
C LYS A 164 -11.54 -10.91 -18.76
N LEU A 165 -11.42 -10.33 -17.56
CA LEU A 165 -10.13 -10.13 -16.90
C LEU A 165 -9.33 -11.42 -16.73
N SER A 166 -10.00 -12.56 -16.48
CA SER A 166 -9.37 -13.89 -16.39
C SER A 166 -8.74 -14.41 -17.69
N LEU A 167 -9.01 -13.77 -18.83
CA LEU A 167 -8.37 -14.15 -20.09
C LEU A 167 -7.07 -13.39 -20.32
N PHE A 168 -6.86 -12.23 -19.67
CA PHE A 168 -5.62 -11.48 -19.74
C PHE A 168 -4.52 -12.19 -18.92
N SER A 169 -3.26 -11.85 -19.17
CA SER A 169 -2.10 -12.43 -18.49
C SER A 169 -2.16 -12.30 -16.95
N GLU A 170 -1.45 -13.15 -16.22
CA GLU A 170 -1.35 -13.05 -14.76
C GLU A 170 -0.87 -11.64 -14.33
N PHE A 171 -1.37 -11.18 -13.19
CA PHE A 171 -1.20 -9.82 -12.61
C PHE A 171 -2.06 -8.70 -13.21
N THR A 172 -2.68 -8.87 -14.38
CA THR A 172 -3.46 -7.78 -14.99
C THR A 172 -4.86 -7.64 -14.36
N GLY A 173 -5.09 -6.56 -13.59
CA GLY A 173 -6.40 -6.26 -13.00
C GLY A 173 -6.69 -6.97 -11.67
N GLN A 174 -5.65 -7.41 -10.93
CA GLN A 174 -5.81 -7.87 -9.56
C GLN A 174 -6.48 -6.77 -8.72
N GLY A 175 -7.64 -7.08 -8.14
CA GLY A 175 -8.45 -6.12 -7.38
C GLY A 175 -9.68 -5.58 -8.12
N PHE A 176 -9.85 -5.88 -9.41
CA PHE A 176 -11.07 -5.57 -10.17
C PHE A 176 -11.82 -6.85 -10.55
N LYS A 177 -13.14 -6.86 -10.33
CA LYS A 177 -13.99 -8.03 -10.58
C LYS A 177 -14.19 -8.36 -12.07
N ASP A 178 -14.23 -7.34 -12.92
CA ASP A 178 -14.45 -7.46 -14.36
C ASP A 178 -13.92 -6.22 -15.10
N PHE A 179 -13.88 -6.30 -16.44
CA PHE A 179 -13.36 -5.21 -17.27
C PHE A 179 -14.19 -3.93 -17.12
N LYS A 180 -15.48 -4.03 -16.82
CA LYS A 180 -16.34 -2.88 -16.53
C LYS A 180 -15.88 -2.18 -15.25
N ALA A 181 -15.67 -2.90 -14.16
CA ALA A 181 -15.22 -2.33 -12.90
C ALA A 181 -13.84 -1.68 -13.04
N LEU A 182 -12.95 -2.29 -13.82
CA LEU A 182 -11.65 -1.71 -14.16
C LEU A 182 -11.80 -0.43 -14.99
N LEU A 183 -12.64 -0.43 -16.03
CA LEU A 183 -12.89 0.72 -16.89
C LEU A 183 -13.50 1.91 -16.13
N ASN A 184 -14.37 1.65 -15.16
CA ASN A 184 -15.10 2.68 -14.39
C ASN A 184 -14.44 3.02 -13.05
N TYR A 185 -13.21 2.55 -12.79
CA TYR A 185 -12.50 2.88 -11.57
C TYR A 185 -12.18 4.38 -11.54
N GLU A 186 -12.60 5.07 -10.48
CA GLU A 186 -12.47 6.53 -10.36
C GLU A 186 -11.01 6.99 -10.44
N GLY A 187 -10.08 6.24 -9.83
CA GLY A 187 -8.65 6.55 -9.89
C GLY A 187 -8.01 6.38 -11.27
N PHE A 188 -8.73 5.80 -12.24
CA PHE A 188 -8.29 5.68 -13.62
C PHE A 188 -8.95 6.70 -14.55
N ASP A 189 -10.08 7.32 -14.14
CA ASP A 189 -10.89 8.25 -14.95
C ASP A 189 -11.00 7.83 -16.43
N TYR A 190 -11.44 6.59 -16.67
CA TYR A 190 -11.53 6.00 -18.01
C TYR A 190 -10.22 6.07 -18.81
N GLY A 191 -9.07 5.95 -18.14
CA GLY A 191 -7.73 6.05 -18.72
C GLY A 191 -7.14 7.47 -18.76
N TRP A 192 -7.94 8.51 -18.48
CA TRP A 192 -7.46 9.89 -18.50
C TRP A 192 -6.51 10.20 -17.33
N ALA A 193 -6.83 9.75 -16.11
CA ALA A 193 -5.99 9.98 -14.93
C ALA A 193 -4.64 9.25 -14.96
N MET A 194 -4.45 8.34 -15.92
CA MET A 194 -3.16 7.66 -16.15
C MET A 194 -2.24 8.44 -17.09
N ILE A 195 -2.78 9.40 -17.84
CA ILE A 195 -1.96 10.27 -18.68
C ILE A 195 -1.48 11.41 -17.80
N ASP A 196 -0.16 11.63 -17.77
CA ASP A 196 0.41 12.85 -17.21
C ASP A 196 0.07 14.01 -18.15
N HIS A 197 -1.08 14.62 -17.85
CA HIS A 197 -1.63 15.74 -18.58
C HIS A 197 -1.66 16.98 -17.68
N PRO A 198 -1.48 18.18 -18.22
CA PRO A 198 -1.90 19.38 -17.50
C PRO A 198 -3.41 19.32 -17.25
N GLU A 199 -3.87 19.44 -16.00
CA GLU A 199 -5.30 19.41 -15.64
C GLU A 199 -6.12 20.49 -16.37
N PRO A 200 -7.43 20.28 -16.61
CA PRO A 200 -8.29 21.32 -17.17
C PRO A 200 -8.33 22.51 -16.20
N GLU A 201 -7.98 23.70 -16.71
CA GLU A 201 -7.81 24.91 -15.90
C GLU A 201 -8.95 25.12 -14.89
N ASP A 202 -8.63 24.88 -13.62
CA ASP A 202 -9.25 25.52 -12.48
C ASP A 202 -9.31 27.02 -12.74
N ALA A 203 -10.51 27.55 -12.96
CA ALA A 203 -10.74 28.97 -13.19
C ALA A 203 -9.73 29.64 -14.17
N GLY A 204 -9.98 29.55 -15.47
CA GLY A 204 -9.10 30.15 -16.48
C GLY A 204 -9.09 31.68 -16.46
N ILE A 205 -7.89 32.26 -16.54
CA ILE A 205 -7.70 33.70 -16.79
C ILE A 205 -8.14 34.00 -18.23
N PHE A 206 -9.00 35.00 -18.41
CA PHE A 206 -9.41 35.45 -19.74
C PHE A 206 -9.16 36.95 -19.90
N GLU A 207 -8.94 37.39 -21.14
CA GLU A 207 -8.69 38.80 -21.45
C GLU A 207 -9.78 39.38 -22.36
N GLU A 208 -10.28 40.56 -22.02
CA GLU A 208 -11.18 41.35 -22.84
C GLU A 208 -10.75 42.82 -22.83
N ASN A 209 -10.58 43.43 -24.00
CA ASN A 209 -10.16 44.83 -24.16
C ASN A 209 -8.83 45.20 -23.45
N GLY A 210 -7.90 44.25 -23.34
CA GLY A 210 -6.60 44.45 -22.67
C GLY A 210 -6.65 44.36 -21.15
N LEU A 211 -7.78 43.91 -20.57
CA LEU A 211 -7.93 43.65 -19.14
C LEU A 211 -8.26 42.17 -18.94
N LYS A 212 -7.68 41.59 -17.89
CA LYS A 212 -7.83 40.22 -17.46
C LYS A 212 -8.93 40.08 -16.40
N GLY A 213 -9.67 39.00 -16.50
CA GLY A 213 -10.69 38.52 -15.57
C GLY A 213 -10.55 37.02 -15.35
N LEU A 214 -11.45 36.47 -14.54
CA LEU A 214 -11.45 35.05 -14.17
C LEU A 214 -12.79 34.41 -14.53
N LYS A 215 -12.79 33.23 -15.16
CA LYS A 215 -13.99 32.44 -15.46
C LYS A 215 -13.79 31.01 -14.98
N ASP A 216 -14.84 30.33 -14.56
CA ASP A 216 -14.75 28.90 -14.22
C ASP A 216 -14.66 28.00 -15.48
N GLY A 217 -14.50 26.69 -15.27
CA GLY A 217 -14.42 25.70 -16.35
C GLY A 217 -15.66 25.63 -17.24
N ASP A 218 -16.81 26.10 -16.76
CA ASP A 218 -18.06 26.22 -17.54
C ASP A 218 -18.15 27.55 -18.31
N GLY A 219 -17.11 28.40 -18.21
CA GLY A 219 -17.05 29.71 -18.84
C GLY A 219 -17.87 30.79 -18.15
N LYS A 220 -18.40 30.55 -16.95
CA LYS A 220 -19.09 31.57 -16.17
C LYS A 220 -18.04 32.52 -15.57
N ILE A 221 -18.26 33.81 -15.81
CA ILE A 221 -17.40 34.88 -15.29
C ILE A 221 -17.49 34.90 -13.76
N LEU A 222 -16.36 34.61 -13.10
CA LEU A 222 -16.16 34.72 -11.66
C LEU A 222 -15.73 36.15 -11.31
N ILE A 223 -14.78 36.70 -12.06
CA ILE A 223 -14.32 38.09 -11.98
C ILE A 223 -14.34 38.70 -13.38
N ALA A 224 -15.01 39.84 -13.52
CA ALA A 224 -15.04 40.60 -14.78
C ALA A 224 -13.62 41.05 -15.18
N PRO A 225 -13.34 41.32 -16.48
CA PRO A 225 -12.02 41.75 -16.93
C PRO A 225 -11.73 43.18 -16.45
N VAL A 226 -11.05 43.31 -15.31
CA VAL A 226 -10.79 44.58 -14.62
C VAL A 226 -9.33 44.78 -14.22
N TYR A 227 -8.51 43.73 -14.28
CA TYR A 227 -7.10 43.80 -13.92
C TYR A 227 -6.21 43.91 -15.16
N GLU A 228 -5.11 44.63 -15.08
CA GLU A 228 -4.10 44.66 -16.14
C GLU A 228 -3.31 43.34 -16.14
N HIS A 229 -3.02 42.81 -14.96
CA HIS A 229 -2.40 41.50 -14.78
C HIS A 229 -3.12 40.68 -13.70
N ILE A 230 -3.27 39.38 -13.97
CA ILE A 230 -3.52 38.33 -12.97
C ILE A 230 -2.31 37.41 -13.10
N TYR A 231 -1.58 37.24 -12.01
CA TYR A 231 -0.42 36.35 -11.93
C TYR A 231 -0.88 34.92 -11.67
N ASP A 232 0.06 33.97 -11.71
CA ASP A 232 -0.28 32.55 -11.51
C ASP A 232 -0.86 32.33 -10.11
N PHE A 233 -1.74 31.34 -9.99
CA PHE A 233 -2.30 30.97 -8.69
C PHE A 233 -1.30 30.09 -7.94
N SER A 234 -1.05 30.42 -6.66
CA SER A 234 -0.26 29.57 -5.75
C SER A 234 -1.04 28.31 -5.35
N TYR A 235 -0.38 27.39 -4.63
CA TYR A 235 -1.01 26.16 -4.08
C TYR A 235 -2.25 26.43 -3.21
N ASP A 236 -2.37 27.62 -2.64
CA ASP A 236 -3.51 28.04 -1.81
C ASP A 236 -4.65 28.68 -2.64
N ASP A 237 -4.64 28.53 -3.97
CA ASP A 237 -5.61 29.10 -4.90
C ASP A 237 -5.71 30.63 -4.84
N ILE A 238 -4.60 31.30 -4.49
CA ILE A 238 -4.49 32.77 -4.41
C ILE A 238 -3.61 33.27 -5.55
N ALA A 239 -4.02 34.35 -6.21
CA ALA A 239 -3.21 35.04 -7.21
C ALA A 239 -3.03 36.51 -6.85
N VAL A 240 -1.82 37.02 -7.12
CA VAL A 240 -1.56 38.46 -7.17
C VAL A 240 -2.30 39.03 -8.38
N VAL A 241 -2.87 40.23 -8.23
CA VAL A 241 -3.51 40.99 -9.32
C VAL A 241 -2.99 42.41 -9.34
N SER A 242 -2.93 43.02 -10.51
CA SER A 242 -2.57 44.44 -10.63
C SER A 242 -3.49 45.23 -11.56
N THR A 243 -3.72 46.50 -11.21
CA THR A 243 -4.47 47.46 -12.03
C THR A 243 -4.08 48.88 -11.63
N GLY A 244 -3.84 49.76 -12.60
CA GLY A 244 -3.47 51.16 -12.33
C GLY A 244 -2.13 51.30 -11.59
N GLY A 245 -1.22 50.34 -11.77
CA GLY A 245 0.07 50.30 -11.08
C GLY A 245 -0.02 49.93 -9.60
N GLN A 246 -1.14 49.37 -9.13
CA GLN A 246 -1.30 48.87 -7.76
C GLN A 246 -1.59 47.39 -7.76
N PHE A 247 -1.19 46.70 -6.70
CA PHE A 247 -1.27 45.26 -6.52
C PHE A 247 -2.17 44.85 -5.36
N GLY A 248 -2.87 43.74 -5.53
CA GLY A 248 -3.82 43.14 -4.58
C GLY A 248 -3.92 41.62 -4.79
N TYR A 249 -4.94 40.97 -4.22
CA TYR A 249 -5.10 39.52 -4.24
C TYR A 249 -6.54 39.08 -4.48
N ILE A 250 -6.67 38.04 -5.30
CA ILE A 250 -7.91 37.31 -5.57
C ILE A 250 -7.70 35.82 -5.28
N ASN A 251 -8.79 35.06 -5.16
CA ASN A 251 -8.72 33.60 -5.14
C ASN A 251 -9.46 32.97 -6.34
N LYS A 252 -9.22 31.67 -6.59
CA LYS A 252 -9.84 30.95 -7.71
C LYS A 252 -11.38 30.90 -7.66
N SER A 253 -11.98 31.09 -6.48
CA SER A 253 -13.45 31.18 -6.33
C SER A 253 -14.05 32.49 -6.88
N GLY A 254 -13.20 33.45 -7.27
CA GLY A 254 -13.61 34.77 -7.76
C GLY A 254 -13.78 35.82 -6.67
N GLN A 255 -13.25 35.58 -5.47
CA GLN A 255 -13.29 36.57 -4.40
C GLN A 255 -12.06 37.49 -4.48
N GLU A 256 -12.30 38.79 -4.66
CA GLU A 256 -11.32 39.84 -4.35
C GLU A 256 -11.33 40.09 -2.84
N PHE A 257 -10.33 39.59 -2.12
CA PHE A 257 -10.25 39.75 -0.66
C PHE A 257 -9.25 40.82 -0.24
N ILE A 258 -8.28 41.17 -1.08
CA ILE A 258 -7.40 42.34 -0.89
C ILE A 258 -7.40 43.16 -2.17
N LYS A 259 -7.98 44.35 -2.11
CA LYS A 259 -8.03 45.23 -3.28
C LYS A 259 -6.64 45.72 -3.67
N PRO A 260 -6.39 45.98 -4.97
CA PRO A 260 -5.20 46.68 -5.43
C PRO A 260 -4.94 47.96 -4.62
N GLN A 261 -3.87 47.97 -3.85
CA GLN A 261 -3.52 49.07 -2.94
C GLN A 261 -2.01 49.17 -2.60
N PHE A 262 -1.24 48.14 -2.96
CA PHE A 262 0.22 48.08 -2.75
C PHE A 262 0.94 48.49 -4.02
N ASP A 263 2.17 48.99 -3.89
CA ASP A 263 3.00 49.36 -5.04
C ASP A 263 3.62 48.13 -5.71
N ASP A 264 3.77 47.03 -4.95
CA ASP A 264 4.12 45.67 -5.42
C ASP A 264 3.59 44.62 -4.44
N ALA A 265 3.47 43.37 -4.86
CA ALA A 265 2.97 42.26 -4.05
C ALA A 265 3.53 40.91 -4.51
N PHE A 266 3.84 40.03 -3.55
CA PHE A 266 4.39 38.69 -3.78
C PHE A 266 3.40 37.62 -3.36
N ASP A 267 3.65 36.38 -3.78
CA ASP A 267 2.78 35.26 -3.43
C ASP A 267 2.74 35.01 -1.91
N PHE A 268 1.66 34.37 -1.46
CA PHE A 268 1.55 33.92 -0.09
C PHE A 268 2.45 32.71 0.14
N GLU A 269 3.37 32.82 1.09
CA GLU A 269 4.17 31.73 1.63
C GLU A 269 3.54 31.34 2.97
N GLY A 270 2.89 30.18 3.02
CA GLY A 270 2.03 29.81 4.15
C GLY A 270 0.88 30.80 4.36
N ASP A 271 0.84 31.47 5.51
CA ASP A 271 -0.23 32.41 5.89
C ASP A 271 0.12 33.89 5.64
N TYR A 272 1.30 34.18 5.08
CA TYR A 272 1.84 35.54 4.96
C TYR A 272 2.33 35.86 3.55
N ALA A 273 2.26 37.13 3.16
CA ALA A 273 2.81 37.61 1.89
C ALA A 273 3.61 38.90 2.09
N ALA A 274 4.73 39.01 1.37
CA ALA A 274 5.46 40.26 1.25
C ALA A 274 4.72 41.23 0.31
N VAL A 275 4.63 42.49 0.72
CA VAL A 275 4.01 43.56 -0.06
C VAL A 275 4.83 44.83 0.04
N VAL A 276 4.79 45.67 -0.99
CA VAL A 276 5.58 46.91 -1.08
C VAL A 276 4.66 48.13 -1.01
N LYS A 277 5.08 49.13 -0.25
CA LYS A 277 4.43 50.44 -0.19
C LYS A 277 5.47 51.53 0.05
N ALA A 278 5.44 52.58 -0.77
CA ALA A 278 6.41 53.65 -0.80
C ALA A 278 7.87 53.15 -0.89
N ASP A 279 8.13 52.20 -1.80
CA ASP A 279 9.44 51.56 -2.01
C ASP A 279 9.99 50.80 -0.78
N GLN A 280 9.12 50.42 0.16
CA GLN A 280 9.49 49.64 1.35
C GLN A 280 8.64 48.38 1.44
N TYR A 281 9.26 47.27 1.84
CA TYR A 281 8.63 45.97 2.06
C TYR A 281 8.05 45.87 3.47
N GLY A 282 6.90 45.22 3.58
CA GLY A 282 6.26 44.75 4.81
C GLY A 282 5.58 43.41 4.58
N LEU A 283 5.01 42.81 5.63
CA LEU A 283 4.24 41.57 5.54
C LEU A 283 2.77 41.81 5.86
N ILE A 284 1.90 41.09 5.17
CA ILE A 284 0.48 41.00 5.48
C ILE A 284 0.06 39.55 5.76
N ASP A 285 -1.01 39.38 6.53
CA ASP A 285 -1.71 38.09 6.64
C ASP A 285 -2.74 37.90 5.50
N LYS A 286 -3.36 36.72 5.44
CA LYS A 286 -4.45 36.39 4.49
C LYS A 286 -5.69 37.31 4.57
N ASN A 287 -5.82 38.12 5.62
CA ASN A 287 -6.88 39.14 5.74
C ASN A 287 -6.43 40.52 5.26
N GLY A 288 -5.19 40.67 4.80
CA GLY A 288 -4.59 41.94 4.42
C GLY A 288 -4.17 42.82 5.61
N LEU A 289 -4.09 42.26 6.83
CA LEU A 289 -3.60 42.97 7.99
C LEU A 289 -2.08 43.02 7.95
N ILE A 290 -1.51 44.21 8.14
CA ILE A 290 -0.07 44.41 8.24
C ILE A 290 0.43 43.73 9.52
N VAL A 291 1.27 42.70 9.37
CA VAL A 291 1.91 41.97 10.48
C VAL A 291 3.36 42.43 10.70
N VAL A 292 4.03 42.88 9.63
CA VAL A 292 5.33 43.56 9.69
C VAL A 292 5.22 44.88 8.93
N ASP A 293 5.53 45.98 9.60
CA ASP A 293 5.45 47.34 9.04
C ASP A 293 6.36 47.52 7.81
N PHE A 294 5.96 48.42 6.91
CA PHE A 294 6.74 48.81 5.73
C PHE A 294 8.02 49.54 6.13
N GLN A 295 9.12 48.82 6.27
CA GLN A 295 10.41 49.39 6.70
C GLN A 295 11.63 48.78 6.01
N TYR A 296 11.48 47.65 5.33
CA TYR A 296 12.58 46.92 4.70
C TYR A 296 12.80 47.35 3.26
N GLN A 297 14.05 47.32 2.82
CA GLN A 297 14.42 47.57 1.42
C GLN A 297 14.22 46.31 0.54
N ASP A 298 14.19 45.14 1.18
CA ASP A 298 13.95 43.83 0.57
C ASP A 298 13.44 42.88 1.66
N LEU A 299 12.59 41.93 1.30
CA LEU A 299 12.01 40.95 2.20
C LEU A 299 11.60 39.69 1.43
N THR A 300 12.28 38.57 1.66
CA THR A 300 12.08 37.30 0.94
C THR A 300 11.98 36.15 1.93
N ASP A 301 11.04 35.23 1.73
CA ASP A 301 10.90 34.02 2.55
C ASP A 301 12.11 33.08 2.35
N ILE A 302 12.58 32.43 3.42
CA ILE A 302 13.78 31.58 3.36
C ILE A 302 13.45 30.08 3.22
N LEU A 303 12.29 29.62 3.70
CA LEU A 303 11.95 28.19 3.84
C LEU A 303 10.78 27.73 2.97
N SER A 304 10.18 28.65 2.20
CA SER A 304 8.95 28.46 1.44
C SER A 304 7.75 28.00 2.29
N ASP A 305 7.72 28.41 3.56
CA ASP A 305 6.66 28.05 4.52
C ASP A 305 6.05 29.26 5.27
N GLY A 306 6.58 30.47 5.05
CA GLY A 306 6.13 31.70 5.71
C GLY A 306 6.67 31.90 7.13
N SER A 307 7.59 31.06 7.62
CA SER A 307 8.06 31.11 9.00
C SER A 307 9.12 32.20 9.22
N TYR A 308 10.05 32.37 8.28
CA TYR A 308 11.23 33.21 8.43
C TYR A 308 11.61 33.92 7.14
N PHE A 309 12.01 35.18 7.26
CA PHE A 309 12.30 36.04 6.11
C PHE A 309 13.71 36.61 6.19
N THR A 310 14.44 36.55 5.07
CA THR A 310 15.66 37.35 4.91
C THR A 310 15.23 38.75 4.52
N ALA A 311 15.72 39.73 5.27
CA ALA A 311 15.29 41.11 5.17
C ALA A 311 16.51 42.00 4.95
N ARG A 312 16.32 43.10 4.22
CA ARG A 312 17.35 44.12 4.02
C ARG A 312 16.98 45.43 4.68
N LEU A 313 17.84 45.96 5.53
CA LEU A 313 17.67 47.23 6.25
C LEU A 313 18.99 47.99 6.29
N ASN A 314 18.98 49.27 5.88
CA ASN A 314 20.17 50.12 5.77
C ASN A 314 21.32 49.47 4.96
N ASP A 315 20.97 48.87 3.83
CA ASP A 315 21.85 48.16 2.90
C ASP A 315 22.52 46.91 3.49
N LYS A 316 22.04 46.41 4.64
CA LYS A 316 22.50 45.18 5.28
C LYS A 316 21.41 44.14 5.36
N TRP A 317 21.81 42.87 5.30
CA TRP A 317 20.92 41.73 5.38
C TRP A 317 20.92 41.10 6.77
N GLY A 318 19.74 40.64 7.18
CA GLY A 318 19.48 39.89 8.41
C GLY A 318 18.31 38.93 8.21
N VAL A 319 17.89 38.27 9.30
CA VAL A 319 16.74 37.36 9.30
C VAL A 319 15.76 37.80 10.38
N ILE A 320 14.47 37.79 10.06
CA ILE A 320 13.38 38.09 10.98
C ILE A 320 12.34 36.98 11.00
N ASP A 321 11.58 36.88 12.10
CA ASP A 321 10.33 36.11 12.13
C ASP A 321 9.11 36.98 11.77
N ILE A 322 7.94 36.35 11.68
CA ILE A 322 6.64 37.00 11.44
C ILE A 322 6.22 38.03 12.52
N LYS A 323 6.88 38.05 13.68
CA LYS A 323 6.66 39.03 14.75
C LYS A 323 7.62 40.20 14.65
N ASN A 324 8.41 40.27 13.58
CA ASN A 324 9.45 41.27 13.38
C ASN A 324 10.60 41.16 14.40
N THR A 325 10.81 39.97 14.99
CA THR A 325 11.95 39.68 15.88
C THR A 325 13.18 39.48 15.02
N ILE A 326 14.28 40.17 15.33
CA ILE A 326 15.57 39.99 14.65
C ILE A 326 16.22 38.70 15.15
N LEU A 327 16.33 37.71 14.27
CA LEU A 327 16.92 36.39 14.53
C LEU A 327 18.40 36.37 14.14
N ILE A 328 18.74 36.92 12.97
CA ILE A 328 20.11 37.21 12.55
C ILE A 328 20.24 38.74 12.35
N PRO A 329 21.21 39.41 13.00
CA PRO A 329 21.38 40.85 12.88
C PRO A 329 21.59 41.36 11.45
N PHE A 330 21.17 42.60 11.18
CA PHE A 330 21.39 43.29 9.91
C PHE A 330 22.84 43.77 9.77
N GLU A 331 23.76 42.84 9.53
CA GLU A 331 25.20 43.12 9.39
C GLU A 331 25.83 42.51 8.13
N HIS A 332 25.10 41.67 7.39
CA HIS A 332 25.62 40.96 6.21
C HIS A 332 25.47 41.80 4.94
N GLU A 333 26.40 41.62 3.98
CA GLU A 333 26.37 42.33 2.68
C GLU A 333 25.45 41.65 1.66
N GLU A 334 25.17 40.35 1.86
CA GLU A 334 24.42 39.48 0.95
C GLU A 334 23.25 38.80 1.70
N PRO A 335 22.21 38.34 1.00
CA PRO A 335 21.07 37.66 1.62
C PRO A 335 21.44 36.38 2.37
N ILE A 336 20.67 36.06 3.40
CA ILE A 336 20.77 34.78 4.11
C ILE A 336 19.85 33.77 3.40
N THR A 337 20.37 32.58 3.13
CA THR A 337 19.67 31.46 2.48
C THR A 337 19.68 30.23 3.39
N SER A 338 18.81 29.25 3.18
CA SER A 338 18.83 27.97 3.90
C SER A 338 19.17 26.79 2.99
N ASP A 339 19.41 25.63 3.59
CA ASP A 339 19.37 24.35 2.89
C ASP A 339 17.93 23.86 2.72
N ASP A 340 17.73 22.80 1.92
CA ASP A 340 16.40 22.25 1.58
C ASP A 340 15.59 21.79 2.79
N TYR A 341 16.21 21.64 3.96
CA TYR A 341 15.58 21.10 5.18
C TYR A 341 15.45 22.12 6.30
N GLY A 342 15.81 23.39 6.09
CA GLY A 342 15.82 24.40 7.15
C GLY A 342 16.82 24.12 8.27
N SER A 343 17.81 23.25 8.04
CA SER A 343 18.73 22.78 9.06
C SER A 343 19.88 23.76 9.29
N THR A 344 20.32 24.46 8.26
CA THR A 344 21.35 25.50 8.33
C THR A 344 20.94 26.76 7.58
N PHE A 345 21.43 27.91 8.02
CA PHE A 345 21.28 29.19 7.33
C PHE A 345 22.66 29.76 6.99
N THR A 346 22.84 30.24 5.77
CA THR A 346 24.15 30.69 5.27
C THR A 346 24.12 31.98 4.49
N THR A 347 25.20 32.76 4.58
CA THR A 347 25.45 33.96 3.76
C THR A 347 26.94 34.06 3.43
N PRO A 348 27.32 34.52 2.22
CA PRO A 348 28.72 34.76 1.87
C PRO A 348 29.46 35.65 2.86
N VAL A 349 30.75 35.36 3.07
CA VAL A 349 31.65 36.26 3.78
C VAL A 349 32.31 37.22 2.78
N PRO A 350 32.29 38.54 3.03
CA PRO A 350 32.88 39.51 2.10
C PRO A 350 34.35 39.22 1.78
N ALA A 351 34.67 39.18 0.49
CA ALA A 351 36.00 38.94 -0.06
C ALA A 351 36.64 37.57 0.31
N LYS A 352 35.84 36.59 0.73
CA LYS A 352 36.26 35.20 0.93
C LYS A 352 35.35 34.24 0.16
N GLU A 353 35.84 33.04 -0.13
CA GLU A 353 35.05 31.96 -0.74
C GLU A 353 34.23 31.17 0.30
N THR A 354 34.28 31.58 1.58
CA THR A 354 33.56 30.95 2.69
C THR A 354 32.20 31.60 2.95
N LYS A 355 31.35 30.91 3.70
CA LYS A 355 30.07 31.42 4.20
C LYS A 355 30.08 31.50 5.73
N PHE A 356 29.32 32.44 6.28
CA PHE A 356 28.83 32.34 7.65
C PHE A 356 27.75 31.26 7.68
N ILE A 357 27.81 30.35 8.65
CA ILE A 357 26.87 29.24 8.82
C ILE A 357 26.22 29.37 10.19
N TYR A 358 24.89 29.34 10.23
CA TYR A 358 24.05 29.41 11.42
C TYR A 358 23.24 28.13 11.56
N THR A 359 22.91 27.76 12.80
CA THR A 359 22.03 26.62 13.11
C THR A 359 20.57 26.94 12.78
N ASN A 360 19.71 25.92 12.82
CA ASN A 360 18.24 26.04 12.78
C ASN A 360 17.64 26.92 13.91
N ARG A 361 18.46 27.35 14.88
CA ARG A 361 18.08 28.32 15.94
C ARG A 361 18.66 29.71 15.69
N PHE A 362 19.18 29.97 14.48
CA PHE A 362 19.80 31.24 14.07
C PHE A 362 21.03 31.62 14.90
N VAL A 363 21.70 30.64 15.51
CA VAL A 363 22.93 30.85 16.27
C VAL A 363 24.12 30.64 15.34
N TRP A 364 25.07 31.58 15.35
CA TRP A 364 26.30 31.45 14.57
C TRP A 364 27.07 30.19 14.97
N LEU A 365 27.27 29.29 14.01
CA LEU A 365 27.95 28.00 14.20
C LEU A 365 29.43 28.11 13.81
N THR A 366 29.72 28.56 12.58
CA THR A 366 31.10 28.67 12.08
C THR A 366 31.19 29.53 10.81
N GLU A 367 32.43 29.82 10.39
CA GLU A 367 32.78 30.30 9.05
C GLU A 367 33.42 29.15 8.25
N GLY A 368 32.92 28.85 7.05
CA GLY A 368 33.51 27.81 6.20
C GLY A 368 32.70 27.47 4.97
N ASP A 369 33.06 26.35 4.34
CA ASP A 369 32.27 25.74 3.27
C ASP A 369 31.18 24.85 3.89
N PRO A 370 29.88 25.10 3.61
CA PRO A 370 28.77 24.30 4.12
C PRO A 370 28.86 22.81 3.83
N HIS A 371 29.59 22.37 2.79
CA HIS A 371 29.78 20.94 2.49
C HIS A 371 30.50 20.17 3.60
N PHE A 372 31.20 20.86 4.51
CA PHE A 372 31.83 20.25 5.68
C PHE A 372 30.96 20.30 6.94
N VAL A 373 29.68 20.65 6.82
CA VAL A 373 28.72 20.69 7.92
C VAL A 373 27.61 19.68 7.66
N ASN A 374 27.56 18.60 8.44
CA ASN A 374 26.43 17.69 8.46
C ASN A 374 25.46 18.10 9.57
N SER A 375 24.16 17.96 9.32
CA SER A 375 23.11 18.12 10.34
C SER A 375 22.39 16.79 10.59
N PHE A 376 22.01 16.52 11.85
CA PHE A 376 21.34 15.29 12.25
C PHE A 376 20.11 15.61 13.09
N ASN A 377 18.92 15.24 12.62
CA ASN A 377 17.67 15.41 13.36
C ASN A 377 17.65 14.56 14.65
N ILE A 378 17.11 15.11 15.74
CA ILE A 378 17.01 14.50 17.07
C ILE A 378 15.57 14.66 17.66
N PRO A 379 15.16 13.86 18.67
CA PRO A 379 13.75 13.76 19.13
C PRO A 379 13.05 15.03 19.67
N VAL A 380 13.73 16.17 19.74
CA VAL A 380 13.21 17.40 20.38
C VAL A 380 13.05 18.55 19.38
N GLU A 381 12.70 18.23 18.12
CA GLU A 381 12.57 19.20 17.02
C GLU A 381 13.82 20.09 16.91
N SER A 382 14.98 19.44 16.80
CA SER A 382 16.29 20.08 16.84
C SER A 382 17.31 19.26 16.04
N TYR A 383 18.53 19.76 15.95
CA TYR A 383 19.62 19.16 15.19
C TYR A 383 20.93 19.13 15.99
N LEU A 384 21.76 18.14 15.69
CA LEU A 384 23.20 18.18 15.95
C LEU A 384 23.96 18.54 14.68
N TYR A 385 25.08 19.25 14.84
CA TYR A 385 25.90 19.72 13.72
C TYR A 385 27.30 19.15 13.81
N GLU A 386 27.69 18.29 12.88
CA GLU A 386 29.07 17.83 12.72
C GLU A 386 29.81 18.77 11.77
N LEU A 387 30.86 19.40 12.28
CA LEU A 387 31.86 20.05 11.44
C LEU A 387 32.94 19.01 11.15
N ILE A 388 32.97 18.55 9.91
CA ILE A 388 33.99 17.63 9.41
C ILE A 388 35.33 18.36 9.36
N LYS A 389 36.40 17.63 9.70
CA LYS A 389 37.78 18.12 9.55
C LYS A 389 38.01 18.68 8.14
N SER A 390 38.36 19.96 8.07
CA SER A 390 38.64 20.71 6.84
C SER A 390 39.89 21.59 7.01
N GLU A 391 40.12 22.55 6.11
CA GLU A 391 41.21 23.52 6.27
C GLU A 391 41.00 24.44 7.51
N ASN A 392 39.75 24.63 7.93
CA ASN A 392 39.37 25.49 9.06
C ASN A 392 39.28 24.75 10.40
N THR A 393 39.25 23.42 10.40
CA THR A 393 39.10 22.57 11.60
C THR A 393 40.16 21.48 11.62
N THR A 394 40.90 21.34 12.73
CA THR A 394 41.99 20.34 12.81
C THR A 394 41.49 18.91 13.05
N GLU A 395 40.25 18.78 13.50
CA GLU A 395 39.55 17.54 13.86
C GLU A 395 38.03 17.69 13.66
N ASN A 396 37.29 16.58 13.64
CA ASN A 396 35.83 16.64 13.60
C ASN A 396 35.30 17.16 14.95
N LEU A 397 34.29 18.02 14.87
CA LEU A 397 33.62 18.66 16.00
C LEU A 397 32.12 18.38 15.91
N LEU A 398 31.47 18.13 17.03
CA LEU A 398 30.01 17.96 17.10
C LEU A 398 29.42 19.03 18.01
N TYR A 399 28.41 19.75 17.54
CA TYR A 399 27.72 20.82 18.25
C TYR A 399 26.24 20.54 18.40
N ASN A 400 25.60 21.13 19.41
CA ASN A 400 24.15 21.23 19.48
C ASN A 400 23.61 22.45 18.69
N ASP A 401 22.29 22.62 18.67
CA ASP A 401 21.60 23.72 18.00
C ASP A 401 21.86 25.12 18.57
N GLN A 402 22.46 25.21 19.76
CA GLN A 402 22.96 26.46 20.35
C GLN A 402 24.45 26.69 20.06
N ALA A 403 25.02 25.98 19.08
CA ALA A 403 26.44 26.03 18.73
C ALA A 403 27.39 25.76 19.91
N GLN A 404 26.98 24.95 20.88
CA GLN A 404 27.84 24.50 21.99
C GLN A 404 28.52 23.19 21.60
N LEU A 405 29.86 23.16 21.75
CA LEU A 405 30.66 21.98 21.42
C LEU A 405 30.34 20.83 22.39
N LEU A 406 29.89 19.70 21.85
CA LEU A 406 29.57 18.48 22.58
C LEU A 406 30.78 17.54 22.68
N ILE A 407 31.42 17.25 21.55
CA ILE A 407 32.58 16.35 21.49
C ILE A 407 33.50 16.69 20.31
N SER A 408 34.80 16.43 20.48
CA SER A 408 35.82 16.67 19.45
C SER A 408 36.81 15.50 19.28
N GLY A 409 37.53 15.51 18.16
CA GLY A 409 38.69 14.65 17.95
C GLY A 409 38.35 13.20 17.60
N TYR A 410 37.13 12.95 17.14
CA TYR A 410 36.74 11.67 16.55
C TYR A 410 37.04 11.67 15.04
N GLU A 411 37.13 10.48 14.45
CA GLU A 411 37.46 10.26 13.02
C GLU A 411 36.22 10.40 12.13
N LYS A 412 35.08 9.86 12.58
CA LYS A 412 33.77 9.97 11.92
C LYS A 412 32.63 9.47 12.81
N ILE A 413 31.41 9.92 12.53
CA ILE A 413 30.18 9.24 12.96
C ILE A 413 30.00 8.00 12.08
N LYS A 414 29.89 6.82 12.69
CA LYS A 414 29.73 5.54 12.01
C LYS A 414 28.25 5.21 11.79
N GLU A 415 27.39 5.62 12.72
CA GLU A 415 25.96 5.32 12.71
C GLU A 415 25.21 6.35 13.56
N ASN A 416 24.10 6.86 13.03
CA ASN A 416 23.13 7.70 13.74
C ASN A 416 21.91 6.84 14.06
N LEU A 417 21.61 6.62 15.33
CA LEU A 417 20.48 5.83 15.82
C LEU A 417 19.42 6.71 16.49
N TYR A 418 19.26 7.94 15.99
CA TYR A 418 18.31 8.98 16.42
C TYR A 418 18.58 9.55 17.83
N THR A 419 18.61 8.71 18.87
CA THR A 419 18.89 9.15 20.26
C THR A 419 20.36 8.97 20.65
N ILE A 420 21.11 8.13 19.94
CA ILE A 420 22.51 7.81 20.22
C ILE A 420 23.33 7.75 18.94
N PHE A 421 24.63 8.02 19.05
CA PHE A 421 25.56 8.08 17.92
C PHE A 421 26.78 7.20 18.20
N ILE A 422 27.12 6.34 17.24
CA ILE A 422 28.33 5.51 17.29
C ILE A 422 29.46 6.28 16.63
N LEU A 423 30.47 6.67 17.39
CA LEU A 423 31.61 7.43 16.89
C LEU A 423 32.84 6.54 16.82
N LYS A 424 33.72 6.80 15.85
CA LYS A 424 35.03 6.14 15.76
C LYS A 424 36.16 7.10 16.14
N LYS A 425 37.10 6.67 16.98
CA LYS A 425 38.30 7.42 17.38
C LYS A 425 39.46 6.44 17.60
N GLN A 426 40.61 6.69 16.97
CA GLN A 426 41.82 5.84 17.07
C GLN A 426 41.54 4.36 16.78
N LYS A 427 40.81 4.07 15.70
CA LYS A 427 40.34 2.72 15.32
C LYS A 427 39.43 2.02 16.33
N LYS A 428 39.04 2.68 17.42
CA LYS A 428 38.05 2.20 18.39
C LYS A 428 36.74 2.92 18.22
N GLN A 429 35.67 2.34 18.75
CA GLN A 429 34.33 2.89 18.74
C GLN A 429 33.90 3.24 20.16
N GLY A 430 33.15 4.33 20.28
CA GLY A 430 32.48 4.80 21.47
C GLY A 430 31.03 5.16 21.14
N LEU A 431 30.24 5.42 22.17
CA LEU A 431 28.83 5.74 22.04
C LEU A 431 28.54 7.03 22.82
N ILE A 432 27.84 7.97 22.19
CA ILE A 432 27.33 9.17 22.85
C ILE A 432 25.81 9.24 22.69
N ASN A 433 25.12 9.95 23.57
CA ASN A 433 23.72 10.32 23.32
C ASN A 433 23.61 11.66 22.57
N TYR A 434 22.40 12.02 22.16
CA TYR A 434 22.11 13.29 21.48
C TYR A 434 22.42 14.55 22.30
N LYS A 435 22.64 14.42 23.62
CA LYS A 435 23.09 15.51 24.50
C LYS A 435 24.62 15.66 24.54
N GLY A 436 25.35 14.78 23.85
CA GLY A 436 26.82 14.75 23.86
C GLY A 436 27.45 13.98 25.02
N GLU A 437 26.66 13.30 25.85
CA GLU A 437 27.17 12.54 26.98
C GLU A 437 27.80 11.23 26.50
N LEU A 438 29.01 10.93 26.96
CA LEU A 438 29.73 9.70 26.61
C LEU A 438 29.15 8.51 27.39
N LEU A 439 28.43 7.65 26.68
CA LEU A 439 27.79 6.44 27.21
C LEU A 439 28.75 5.24 27.23
N LEU A 440 29.59 5.13 26.20
CA LEU A 440 30.65 4.12 26.10
C LEU A 440 31.96 4.76 25.62
N ASP A 441 33.04 4.54 26.37
CA ASP A 441 34.38 5.00 26.00
C ASP A 441 34.85 4.41 24.66
N PHE A 442 35.79 5.09 24.00
CA PHE A 442 36.43 4.66 22.74
C PHE A 442 37.40 3.48 22.95
N ILE A 443 36.92 2.36 23.46
CA ILE A 443 37.70 1.14 23.75
C ILE A 443 37.19 -0.10 23.00
N TYR A 444 36.04 0.01 22.33
CA TYR A 444 35.39 -1.11 21.65
C TYR A 444 35.92 -1.28 20.22
N ASP A 445 36.10 -2.52 19.77
CA ASP A 445 36.53 -2.82 18.40
C ASP A 445 35.40 -2.65 17.40
N LYS A 446 34.16 -2.89 17.83
CA LYS A 446 32.93 -2.71 17.05
C LYS A 446 31.74 -2.51 17.99
N ILE A 447 30.81 -1.65 17.62
CA ILE A 447 29.48 -1.45 18.18
C ILE A 447 28.53 -1.50 16.98
N GLU A 448 27.50 -2.32 17.08
CA GLU A 448 26.49 -2.52 16.02
C GLU A 448 25.11 -2.63 16.65
N LYS A 449 24.10 -2.04 16.00
CA LYS A 449 22.70 -2.20 16.41
C LYS A 449 22.31 -3.68 16.27
N LEU A 450 21.54 -4.17 17.24
CA LEU A 450 20.80 -5.42 17.13
C LEU A 450 19.36 -5.07 16.73
N ASP A 451 18.95 -5.52 15.55
CA ASP A 451 17.58 -5.31 15.06
C ASP A 451 16.61 -6.25 15.76
N LEU A 452 16.18 -5.83 16.95
CA LEU A 452 15.16 -6.48 17.75
C LEU A 452 13.86 -5.70 17.67
N VAL A 453 12.79 -6.36 17.23
CA VAL A 453 11.42 -5.85 17.34
C VAL A 453 10.84 -6.40 18.64
N LEU A 454 10.35 -5.54 19.54
CA LEU A 454 9.71 -5.96 20.78
C LEU A 454 8.20 -5.83 20.65
N ASN A 455 7.45 -6.93 20.82
CA ASN A 455 5.98 -6.92 20.86
C ASN A 455 5.40 -6.49 22.22
N GLU A 456 6.23 -6.38 23.26
CA GLU A 456 5.86 -5.92 24.60
C GLU A 456 6.67 -4.68 24.98
N PRO A 457 6.12 -3.74 25.76
CA PRO A 457 6.88 -2.61 26.26
C PRO A 457 8.17 -3.06 26.96
N SER A 458 9.29 -2.40 26.67
CA SER A 458 10.62 -2.79 27.17
C SER A 458 10.67 -2.93 28.69
N GLN A 459 9.91 -2.12 29.43
CA GLN A 459 9.80 -2.17 30.89
C GLN A 459 9.11 -3.43 31.42
N VAL A 460 8.18 -4.02 30.66
CA VAL A 460 7.55 -5.31 31.01
C VAL A 460 8.59 -6.42 31.00
N LEU A 461 9.47 -6.40 29.99
CA LEU A 461 10.54 -7.38 29.82
C LEU A 461 11.73 -7.11 30.75
N TYR A 462 11.96 -5.84 31.09
CA TYR A 462 13.05 -5.41 31.96
C TYR A 462 12.58 -4.35 32.97
N PRO A 463 12.06 -4.77 34.13
CA PRO A 463 11.52 -3.88 35.16
C PRO A 463 12.53 -2.90 35.78
N ALA A 464 13.82 -3.02 35.44
CA ALA A 464 14.84 -2.06 35.87
C ALA A 464 14.83 -0.76 35.03
N ILE A 465 14.13 -0.73 33.90
CA ILE A 465 13.90 0.52 33.14
C ILE A 465 13.00 1.43 34.01
N PRO A 466 13.41 2.68 34.29
CA PRO A 466 12.63 3.61 35.11
C PRO A 466 11.37 4.08 34.38
N ASP A 467 10.32 4.42 35.13
CA ASP A 467 9.03 4.89 34.59
C ASP A 467 9.16 6.11 33.68
N GLU A 468 10.18 6.95 33.90
CA GLU A 468 10.48 8.14 33.09
C GLU A 468 10.93 7.79 31.66
N ALA A 469 11.45 6.58 31.44
CA ALA A 469 11.97 6.10 30.16
C ALA A 469 11.10 5.00 29.53
N LYS A 470 9.90 4.75 30.06
CA LYS A 470 9.05 3.64 29.64
C LYS A 470 8.51 3.76 28.21
N ASP A 471 8.33 5.01 27.74
CA ASP A 471 7.78 5.34 26.41
C ASP A 471 8.92 5.74 25.44
N GLU A 472 10.18 5.64 25.86
CA GLU A 472 11.35 6.01 25.06
C GLU A 472 11.81 4.88 24.13
N TYR A 473 12.46 5.26 23.03
CA TYR A 473 13.00 4.31 22.07
C TYR A 473 14.05 3.39 22.70
N CYS A 474 13.83 2.08 22.57
CA CYS A 474 14.70 1.04 23.09
C CYS A 474 15.70 0.59 22.03
N THR A 475 17.00 0.77 22.28
CA THR A 475 18.07 0.39 21.35
C THR A 475 19.01 -0.64 21.98
N PHE A 476 19.05 -1.84 21.41
CA PHE A 476 20.03 -2.86 21.76
C PHE A 476 21.26 -2.77 20.85
N LEU A 477 22.43 -2.87 21.46
CA LEU A 477 23.71 -2.81 20.79
C LEU A 477 24.54 -4.05 21.11
N LYS A 478 25.12 -4.66 20.09
CA LYS A 478 26.16 -5.67 20.21
C LYS A 478 27.52 -4.97 20.25
N ILE A 479 28.20 -5.14 21.38
CA ILE A 479 29.49 -4.50 21.67
C ILE A 479 30.62 -5.52 21.61
N LYS A 480 31.69 -5.22 20.89
CA LYS A 480 32.84 -6.11 20.67
C LYS A 480 34.10 -5.56 21.33
N LYS A 481 34.80 -6.42 22.08
CA LYS A 481 36.14 -6.15 22.60
C LYS A 481 37.04 -7.37 22.40
N GLY A 482 38.13 -7.20 21.66
CA GLY A 482 38.96 -8.29 21.17
C GLY A 482 38.16 -9.21 20.24
N LYS A 483 38.12 -10.51 20.58
CA LYS A 483 37.34 -11.52 19.84
C LYS A 483 35.98 -11.82 20.46
N LYS A 484 35.58 -11.11 21.51
CA LYS A 484 34.38 -11.39 22.28
C LYS A 484 33.34 -10.29 22.14
N TYR A 485 32.08 -10.66 22.33
CA TYR A 485 30.89 -9.83 22.21
C TYR A 485 30.08 -9.83 23.50
N GLY A 486 29.33 -8.75 23.72
CA GLY A 486 28.31 -8.60 24.75
C GLY A 486 27.19 -7.69 24.27
N ILE A 487 26.19 -7.47 25.13
CA ILE A 487 24.99 -6.68 24.83
C ILE A 487 24.95 -5.43 25.70
N TYR A 488 24.56 -4.32 25.11
CA TYR A 488 24.32 -3.04 25.75
C TYR A 488 22.92 -2.52 25.37
N LEU A 489 22.26 -1.88 26.32
CA LEU A 489 20.92 -1.33 26.18
C LEU A 489 20.94 0.18 26.42
N SER A 490 20.30 0.93 25.54
CA SER A 490 20.04 2.36 25.68
C SER A 490 18.54 2.64 25.51
N VAL A 491 17.93 3.32 26.48
CA VAL A 491 16.50 3.70 26.51
C VAL A 491 16.38 5.10 27.11
N GLY A 492 16.24 6.12 26.28
CA GLY A 492 16.31 7.51 26.72
C GLY A 492 17.60 7.81 27.50
N ASN A 493 17.47 8.19 28.77
CA ASN A 493 18.63 8.41 29.67
C ASN A 493 19.09 7.13 30.41
N PHE A 494 18.34 6.03 30.33
CA PHE A 494 18.69 4.75 30.94
C PHE A 494 19.64 3.95 30.05
N ASN A 495 20.81 3.60 30.57
CA ASN A 495 21.91 3.04 29.79
C ASN A 495 22.63 1.95 30.59
N GLN A 496 22.69 0.73 30.07
CA GLN A 496 23.24 -0.40 30.83
C GLN A 496 23.91 -1.46 29.94
N GLN A 497 25.08 -1.93 30.35
CA GLN A 497 25.65 -3.16 29.81
C GLN A 497 24.90 -4.36 30.39
N ILE A 498 24.22 -5.10 29.52
CA ILE A 498 23.32 -6.19 29.90
C ILE A 498 24.08 -7.49 30.15
N THR A 499 25.10 -7.80 29.34
CA THR A 499 25.90 -9.02 29.49
C THR A 499 27.38 -8.70 29.66
N GLU A 500 28.14 -9.63 30.24
CA GLU A 500 29.59 -9.62 30.10
C GLU A 500 30.00 -9.76 28.62
N ILE A 501 31.20 -9.29 28.26
CA ILE A 501 31.77 -9.41 26.91
C ILE A 501 32.54 -10.74 26.83
N CYS A 502 31.81 -11.85 26.79
CA CYS A 502 32.37 -13.21 26.89
C CYS A 502 31.98 -14.14 25.73
N TYR A 503 31.04 -13.73 24.89
CA TYR A 503 30.51 -14.54 23.79
C TYR A 503 31.40 -14.48 22.55
N ASP A 504 31.60 -15.61 21.87
CA ASP A 504 32.31 -15.68 20.59
C ASP A 504 31.46 -15.12 19.44
N GLN A 505 30.14 -15.33 19.52
CA GLN A 505 29.14 -14.85 18.56
C GLN A 505 27.80 -14.60 19.27
N ILE A 506 27.01 -13.67 18.73
CA ILE A 506 25.66 -13.33 19.18
C ILE A 506 24.83 -13.07 17.92
N ASP A 507 23.77 -13.86 17.73
CA ASP A 507 22.85 -13.76 16.60
C ASP A 507 21.41 -13.63 17.10
N VAL A 508 20.60 -12.87 16.37
CA VAL A 508 19.17 -12.68 16.67
C VAL A 508 18.41 -13.86 16.07
N LEU A 509 17.66 -14.62 16.87
CA LEU A 509 16.82 -15.71 16.36
C LEU A 509 15.39 -15.26 16.13
N ASN A 510 14.86 -14.49 17.07
CA ASN A 510 13.53 -13.90 17.04
C ASN A 510 13.49 -12.70 18.00
N GLN A 511 12.29 -12.18 18.26
CA GLN A 511 12.08 -10.99 19.08
C GLN A 511 12.51 -11.13 20.55
N THR A 512 12.38 -12.33 21.13
CA THR A 512 12.58 -12.58 22.56
C THR A 512 13.82 -13.42 22.86
N THR A 513 14.54 -13.88 21.83
CA THR A 513 15.66 -14.82 21.95
C THR A 513 16.85 -14.46 21.06
N LEU A 514 18.03 -14.48 21.69
CA LEU A 514 19.34 -14.36 21.07
C LEU A 514 20.10 -15.69 21.20
N ALA A 515 20.67 -16.17 20.10
CA ALA A 515 21.65 -17.24 20.11
C ALA A 515 23.00 -16.67 20.53
N VAL A 516 23.65 -17.32 21.50
CA VAL A 516 24.97 -16.95 21.99
C VAL A 516 25.93 -18.13 21.92
N GLN A 517 27.13 -17.88 21.40
CA GLN A 517 28.16 -18.91 21.28
C GLN A 517 29.25 -18.70 22.32
N GLN A 518 29.67 -19.77 23.00
CA GLN A 518 30.88 -19.79 23.83
C GLN A 518 31.66 -21.07 23.61
N ASN A 519 32.96 -20.96 23.33
CA ASN A 519 33.88 -22.07 23.10
C ASN A 519 33.40 -23.03 21.98
N GLY A 520 32.75 -22.49 20.95
CA GLY A 520 32.23 -23.24 19.80
C GLY A 520 30.86 -23.89 19.99
N LEU A 521 30.29 -23.84 21.20
CA LEU A 521 28.94 -24.34 21.48
C LEU A 521 27.96 -23.19 21.59
N TRP A 522 26.70 -23.47 21.28
CA TRP A 522 25.60 -22.52 21.28
C TRP A 522 24.67 -22.71 22.47
N GLY A 523 24.10 -21.60 22.92
CA GLY A 523 22.99 -21.53 23.88
C GLY A 523 22.15 -20.29 23.62
N MET A 524 21.17 -20.03 24.47
CA MET A 524 20.22 -18.93 24.28
C MET A 524 20.07 -18.08 25.52
N ILE A 525 19.88 -16.78 25.27
CA ILE A 525 19.51 -15.78 26.25
C ILE A 525 18.38 -14.92 25.68
N ASN A 526 17.59 -14.30 26.55
CA ASN A 526 16.75 -13.19 26.11
C ASN A 526 17.60 -11.91 25.89
N PRO A 527 17.06 -10.87 25.21
CA PRO A 527 17.76 -9.60 25.00
C PRO A 527 18.29 -8.91 26.27
N PHE A 528 17.74 -9.27 27.43
CA PHE A 528 18.12 -8.75 28.74
C PHE A 528 19.10 -9.64 29.52
N GLY A 529 19.73 -10.61 28.85
CA GLY A 529 20.82 -11.42 29.40
C GLY A 529 20.39 -12.60 30.26
N LYS A 530 19.09 -12.87 30.39
CA LYS A 530 18.59 -14.04 31.13
C LYS A 530 18.77 -15.29 30.28
N SER A 531 19.45 -16.31 30.82
CA SER A 531 19.64 -17.60 30.14
C SER A 531 18.30 -18.33 29.94
N GLN A 532 18.02 -18.70 28.70
CA GLN A 532 16.88 -19.54 28.29
C GLN A 532 17.31 -20.99 28.02
N SER A 533 18.59 -21.21 27.70
CA SER A 533 19.18 -22.55 27.57
C SER A 533 20.66 -22.57 27.97
N PRO A 534 21.21 -23.73 28.35
CA PRO A 534 22.65 -23.91 28.53
C PRO A 534 23.40 -23.81 27.18
N VAL A 535 24.67 -23.41 27.24
CA VAL A 535 25.57 -23.32 26.07
C VAL A 535 26.21 -24.69 25.79
N ILE A 536 25.45 -25.60 25.19
CA ILE A 536 25.83 -27.01 24.98
C ILE A 536 25.47 -27.57 23.61
N TYR A 537 24.86 -26.77 22.74
CA TYR A 537 24.33 -27.22 21.45
C TYR A 537 25.36 -27.03 20.34
N ASP A 538 25.35 -27.91 19.34
CA ASP A 538 26.26 -27.80 18.20
C ASP A 538 25.82 -26.64 17.27
N PHE A 539 24.51 -26.43 17.15
CA PHE A 539 23.91 -25.24 16.52
C PHE A 539 22.47 -25.02 17.01
N ILE A 540 21.97 -23.79 16.82
CA ILE A 540 20.61 -23.37 17.13
C ILE A 540 20.08 -22.56 15.95
N ILE A 541 18.81 -22.77 15.61
CA ILE A 541 18.11 -22.10 14.51
C ILE A 541 16.75 -21.61 14.98
N SER A 542 16.22 -20.59 14.31
CA SER A 542 14.86 -20.11 14.55
C SER A 542 13.81 -21.15 14.12
N SER A 543 12.58 -21.02 14.60
CA SER A 543 11.43 -21.80 14.14
C SER A 543 10.31 -20.85 13.68
N ASN A 544 9.59 -21.20 12.62
CA ASN A 544 8.49 -20.37 12.11
C ASN A 544 7.20 -20.48 12.94
N ASP A 545 7.08 -21.53 13.77
CA ASP A 545 5.79 -21.90 14.37
C ASP A 545 5.35 -20.96 15.51
N HIS A 546 6.29 -20.29 16.19
CA HIS A 546 5.98 -19.35 17.27
C HIS A 546 7.10 -18.31 17.42
N GLU A 547 6.73 -17.04 17.72
CA GLU A 547 7.66 -15.93 17.98
C GLU A 547 8.69 -16.23 19.10
N ASP A 548 8.44 -17.24 19.93
CA ASP A 548 9.25 -17.65 21.10
C ASP A 548 9.87 -19.06 21.00
N SER A 549 9.90 -19.67 19.82
CA SER A 549 10.42 -21.05 19.63
C SER A 549 11.70 -21.09 18.79
N CYS A 550 12.58 -22.05 19.11
CA CYS A 550 13.81 -22.32 18.37
C CYS A 550 14.12 -23.83 18.34
N TYR A 551 14.81 -24.31 17.31
CA TYR A 551 15.35 -25.67 17.27
C TYR A 551 16.84 -25.67 17.64
N ALA A 552 17.24 -26.62 18.50
CA ALA A 552 18.62 -26.81 18.91
C ALA A 552 19.07 -28.23 18.62
N TYR A 553 20.25 -28.39 18.02
CA TYR A 553 20.79 -29.69 17.67
C TYR A 553 21.91 -30.09 18.63
N LYS A 554 21.88 -31.36 19.06
CA LYS A 554 22.96 -31.97 19.84
C LYS A 554 22.91 -33.49 19.72
N ASP A 555 24.07 -34.12 19.51
CA ASP A 555 24.25 -35.58 19.57
C ASP A 555 23.26 -36.37 18.67
N ASN A 556 23.05 -35.93 17.42
CA ASN A 556 22.08 -36.49 16.45
C ASN A 556 20.62 -36.45 16.93
N LYS A 557 20.30 -35.50 17.82
CA LYS A 557 18.93 -35.18 18.23
C LYS A 557 18.64 -33.71 17.99
N VAL A 558 17.38 -33.44 17.69
CA VAL A 558 16.85 -32.09 17.58
C VAL A 558 15.90 -31.86 18.75
N TYR A 559 16.08 -30.70 19.40
CA TYR A 559 15.27 -30.25 20.52
C TYR A 559 14.47 -29.03 20.07
N LEU A 560 13.19 -28.98 20.45
CA LEU A 560 12.40 -27.76 20.39
C LEU A 560 12.53 -27.04 21.73
N ILE A 561 12.82 -25.75 21.67
CA ILE A 561 12.91 -24.90 22.86
C ILE A 561 11.85 -23.81 22.74
N HIS A 562 10.94 -23.75 23.72
CA HIS A 562 9.85 -22.78 23.77
C HIS A 562 9.63 -22.31 25.20
N GLN A 563 9.68 -21.00 25.46
CA GLN A 563 9.44 -20.40 26.78
C GLN A 563 10.18 -21.14 27.94
N GLU A 564 11.49 -21.35 27.77
CA GLU A 564 12.38 -22.09 28.69
C GLU A 564 12.13 -23.62 28.80
N LYS A 565 11.13 -24.18 28.12
CA LYS A 565 10.91 -25.63 28.04
C LYS A 565 11.71 -26.21 26.89
N ILE A 566 12.46 -27.28 27.17
CA ILE A 566 13.22 -28.03 26.18
C ILE A 566 12.55 -29.40 26.03
N THR A 567 12.04 -29.69 24.83
CA THR A 567 11.42 -30.98 24.47
C THR A 567 12.12 -31.58 23.25
N ASP A 568 11.97 -32.88 23.03
CA ASP A 568 12.38 -33.48 21.75
C ASP A 568 11.55 -32.86 20.61
N ALA A 569 12.19 -32.55 19.49
CA ALA A 569 11.49 -32.02 18.32
C ALA A 569 10.67 -33.12 17.65
N ASP A 570 9.47 -32.77 17.18
CA ASP A 570 8.63 -33.67 16.41
C ASP A 570 9.17 -33.76 14.97
N PRO A 571 9.51 -34.95 14.45
CA PRO A 571 10.04 -35.11 13.10
C PRO A 571 9.09 -34.62 11.99
N GLN A 572 7.78 -34.73 12.19
CA GLN A 572 6.79 -34.30 11.20
C GLN A 572 6.72 -32.77 11.16
N ILE A 573 6.60 -32.12 12.31
CA ILE A 573 6.57 -30.66 12.41
C ILE A 573 7.89 -30.06 11.86
N LEU A 574 9.03 -30.69 12.19
CA LEU A 574 10.32 -30.27 11.68
C LEU A 574 10.44 -30.48 10.15
N GLN A 575 9.81 -31.52 9.58
CA GLN A 575 9.73 -31.71 8.13
C GLN A 575 8.86 -30.65 7.47
N ASP A 576 7.69 -30.35 8.05
CA ASP A 576 6.79 -29.32 7.54
C ASP A 576 7.48 -27.94 7.57
N TYR A 577 8.25 -27.66 8.63
CA TYR A 577 9.10 -26.47 8.72
C TYR A 577 10.18 -26.43 7.63
N ILE A 578 10.88 -27.54 7.38
CA ILE A 578 11.88 -27.60 6.30
C ILE A 578 11.22 -27.44 4.94
N ASP A 579 10.11 -28.14 4.68
CA ASP A 579 9.43 -28.15 3.38
C ASP A 579 8.86 -26.75 3.06
N SER A 580 8.19 -26.12 4.03
CA SER A 580 7.63 -24.76 3.91
C SER A 580 8.70 -23.69 3.67
N ASN A 581 9.92 -23.92 4.14
CA ASN A 581 11.03 -23.02 3.87
C ASN A 581 11.83 -23.46 2.64
N SER A 582 11.80 -24.72 2.18
CA SER A 582 12.73 -25.24 1.17
C SER A 582 12.62 -24.64 -0.25
N GLU A 583 11.52 -23.97 -0.60
CA GLU A 583 11.41 -23.19 -1.85
C GLU A 583 12.05 -21.79 -1.76
N TYR A 584 12.34 -21.29 -0.54
CA TYR A 584 13.02 -20.00 -0.25
C TYR A 584 14.13 -20.10 0.84
N GLY A 585 14.60 -21.32 1.13
CA GLY A 585 15.03 -21.72 2.49
C GLY A 585 16.50 -21.59 2.86
N TYR A 586 17.21 -20.65 2.22
CA TYR A 586 18.63 -20.44 2.49
C TYR A 586 18.90 -19.55 3.72
N TYR A 587 17.87 -19.01 4.37
CA TYR A 587 18.04 -17.97 5.40
C TYR A 587 18.29 -18.48 6.83
N TYR A 588 17.94 -19.73 7.16
CA TYR A 588 17.88 -20.18 8.58
C TYR A 588 18.89 -21.27 8.97
N PHE A 589 19.49 -21.96 8.00
CA PHE A 589 20.56 -22.93 8.26
C PHE A 589 21.39 -23.23 7.01
N ASN A 590 22.66 -23.61 7.20
CA ASN A 590 23.55 -24.01 6.11
C ASN A 590 23.33 -25.46 5.67
N ALA A 591 23.95 -25.86 4.55
CA ALA A 591 23.78 -27.19 3.96
C ALA A 591 24.14 -28.36 4.90
N ASP A 592 25.12 -28.17 5.78
CA ASP A 592 25.52 -29.20 6.74
C ASP A 592 24.45 -29.36 7.84
N GLN A 593 23.94 -28.24 8.35
CA GLN A 593 22.83 -28.22 9.30
C GLN A 593 21.56 -28.83 8.68
N ALA A 594 21.21 -28.48 7.44
CA ALA A 594 20.08 -29.07 6.70
C ALA A 594 20.20 -30.60 6.63
N THR A 595 21.38 -31.09 6.28
CA THR A 595 21.66 -32.53 6.18
C THR A 595 21.49 -33.22 7.53
N GLN A 596 21.96 -32.59 8.62
CA GLN A 596 21.83 -33.12 9.98
C GLN A 596 20.37 -33.17 10.45
N LEU A 597 19.57 -32.15 10.15
CA LEU A 597 18.13 -32.12 10.45
C LEU A 597 17.37 -33.17 9.62
N GLN A 598 17.64 -33.28 8.32
CA GLN A 598 16.98 -34.25 7.45
C GLN A 598 17.32 -35.70 7.82
N ALA A 599 18.54 -35.97 8.30
CA ALA A 599 18.95 -37.28 8.78
C ALA A 599 18.19 -37.69 10.06
N PHE A 600 17.86 -36.74 10.94
CA PHE A 600 16.99 -36.97 12.09
C PHE A 600 15.57 -37.33 11.64
N ILE A 601 14.98 -36.55 10.73
CA ILE A 601 13.59 -36.77 10.27
C ILE A 601 13.39 -38.13 9.60
N ASN A 602 14.26 -38.47 8.64
CA ASN A 602 14.12 -39.68 7.83
C ASN A 602 14.18 -40.98 8.64
N LYS A 603 14.77 -40.93 9.83
CA LYS A 603 14.92 -42.09 10.71
C LYS A 603 13.59 -42.52 11.35
N ASP A 604 12.64 -41.60 11.48
CA ASP A 604 11.49 -41.75 12.38
C ASP A 604 10.11 -41.62 11.69
N LEU A 605 10.03 -41.46 10.35
CA LEU A 605 8.75 -41.40 9.61
C LEU A 605 8.00 -42.75 9.57
N PRO A 606 6.68 -42.78 9.82
CA PRO A 606 5.88 -44.00 9.69
C PRO A 606 5.78 -44.51 8.23
N PRO A 607 5.55 -45.82 7.99
CA PRO A 607 5.51 -46.39 6.64
C PRO A 607 4.44 -45.81 5.70
N GLY A 608 3.32 -45.32 6.24
CA GLY A 608 2.24 -44.69 5.45
C GLY A 608 2.68 -43.35 4.84
N ASP A 609 3.33 -42.50 5.64
CA ASP A 609 3.83 -41.19 5.23
C ASP A 609 4.95 -41.30 4.18
N SER A 610 5.80 -42.32 4.30
CA SER A 610 6.83 -42.63 3.31
C SER A 610 6.25 -42.99 1.95
N LEU A 611 5.17 -43.79 1.91
CA LEU A 611 4.49 -44.16 0.67
C LEU A 611 3.74 -42.98 0.06
N TYR A 612 3.09 -42.16 0.90
CA TYR A 612 2.41 -40.94 0.47
C TYR A 612 3.37 -39.96 -0.21
N LYS A 613 4.53 -39.69 0.39
CA LYS A 613 5.55 -38.80 -0.19
C LYS A 613 6.01 -39.28 -1.57
N GLN A 614 6.28 -40.58 -1.72
CA GLN A 614 6.65 -41.17 -3.02
C GLN A 614 5.54 -41.02 -4.07
N ALA A 615 4.27 -41.21 -3.67
CA ALA A 615 3.13 -41.04 -4.56
C ALA A 615 2.99 -39.58 -5.04
N LYS A 616 3.15 -38.59 -4.14
CA LYS A 616 3.11 -37.15 -4.50
C LYS A 616 4.23 -36.76 -5.45
N THR A 617 5.46 -37.24 -5.23
CA THR A 617 6.58 -37.00 -6.16
C THR A 617 6.28 -37.52 -7.56
N LEU A 618 5.62 -38.68 -7.68
CA LEU A 618 5.24 -39.24 -8.98
C LEU A 618 4.06 -38.50 -9.64
N LEU A 619 3.15 -37.92 -8.86
CA LEU A 619 2.10 -37.06 -9.41
C LEU A 619 2.67 -35.75 -9.98
N ALA A 620 3.68 -35.17 -9.33
CA ALA A 620 4.30 -33.92 -9.76
C ALA A 620 4.97 -34.01 -11.16
N THR A 621 5.29 -35.21 -11.66
CA THR A 621 5.90 -35.37 -13.00
C THR A 621 4.88 -35.43 -14.15
N ALA A 622 3.57 -35.48 -13.86
CA ALA A 622 2.44 -35.48 -14.79
C ALA A 622 2.48 -36.49 -15.96
N LYS A 623 3.30 -37.55 -15.92
CA LYS A 623 3.33 -38.61 -16.95
C LYS A 623 2.31 -39.70 -16.64
N LYS A 624 1.52 -40.13 -17.64
CA LYS A 624 0.48 -41.18 -17.49
C LYS A 624 0.97 -42.46 -16.79
N ALA A 625 2.21 -42.89 -17.06
CA ALA A 625 2.80 -44.08 -16.43
C ALA A 625 3.15 -43.87 -14.94
N ASP A 626 3.40 -42.64 -14.52
CA ASP A 626 3.74 -42.28 -13.14
C ASP A 626 2.48 -42.05 -12.31
N ILE A 627 1.37 -41.59 -12.91
CA ILE A 627 0.04 -41.55 -12.24
C ILE A 627 -0.44 -42.97 -11.86
N ALA A 628 -0.31 -43.96 -12.76
CA ALA A 628 -0.67 -45.34 -12.43
C ALA A 628 0.16 -45.90 -11.26
N LYS A 629 1.43 -45.50 -11.14
CA LYS A 629 2.27 -45.85 -9.99
C LYS A 629 1.87 -45.08 -8.74
N ALA A 630 1.56 -43.80 -8.85
CA ALA A 630 1.11 -42.96 -7.75
C ALA A 630 -0.20 -43.49 -7.16
N VAL A 631 -1.19 -43.82 -8.00
CA VAL A 631 -2.45 -44.46 -7.59
C VAL A 631 -2.17 -45.75 -6.81
N LYS A 632 -1.25 -46.59 -7.30
CA LYS A 632 -0.88 -47.83 -6.60
C LYS A 632 -0.24 -47.55 -5.23
N LEU A 633 0.65 -46.58 -5.14
CA LEU A 633 1.28 -46.19 -3.88
C LEU A 633 0.28 -45.57 -2.90
N PHE A 634 -0.67 -44.74 -3.39
CA PHE A 634 -1.77 -44.26 -2.56
C PHE A 634 -2.62 -45.42 -2.05
N GLN A 635 -2.97 -46.41 -2.89
CA GLN A 635 -3.69 -47.60 -2.44
C GLN A 635 -2.94 -48.40 -1.37
N GLU A 636 -1.62 -48.55 -1.53
CA GLU A 636 -0.76 -49.19 -0.52
C GLU A 636 -0.74 -48.39 0.80
N ALA A 637 -0.64 -47.05 0.73
CA ALA A 637 -0.72 -46.17 1.90
C ALA A 637 -2.11 -46.16 2.55
N VAL A 638 -3.18 -46.22 1.75
CA VAL A 638 -4.58 -46.36 2.21
C VAL A 638 -4.77 -47.66 2.98
N ALA A 639 -4.15 -48.76 2.53
CA ALA A 639 -4.15 -50.03 3.27
C ALA A 639 -3.47 -49.95 4.65
N LEU A 640 -2.61 -48.95 4.85
CA LEU A 640 -2.00 -48.60 6.14
C LEU A 640 -2.80 -47.54 6.92
N ASN A 641 -4.02 -47.24 6.50
CA ASN A 641 -4.90 -46.23 7.10
C ASN A 641 -4.37 -44.78 7.01
N HIS A 642 -3.59 -44.44 5.98
CA HIS A 642 -3.03 -43.10 5.80
C HIS A 642 -4.07 -42.11 5.26
N ALA A 643 -4.40 -41.09 6.07
CA ALA A 643 -5.54 -40.21 5.83
C ALA A 643 -5.39 -39.31 4.58
N TYR A 644 -4.22 -38.73 4.36
CA TYR A 644 -3.99 -37.86 3.18
C TYR A 644 -3.99 -38.65 1.87
N SER A 645 -3.49 -39.89 1.89
CA SER A 645 -3.55 -40.77 0.71
C SER A 645 -4.98 -41.15 0.35
N MET A 646 -5.85 -41.31 1.34
CA MET A 646 -7.29 -41.52 1.11
C MET A 646 -7.92 -40.30 0.44
N ASN A 647 -7.58 -39.08 0.89
CA ASN A 647 -8.11 -37.84 0.32
C ASN A 647 -7.64 -37.63 -1.13
N ASP A 648 -6.34 -37.73 -1.39
CA ASP A 648 -5.78 -37.47 -2.72
C ASP A 648 -6.20 -38.55 -3.73
N LEU A 649 -6.38 -39.80 -3.28
CA LEU A 649 -6.95 -40.85 -4.13
C LEU A 649 -8.44 -40.62 -4.40
N ALA A 650 -9.21 -40.09 -3.45
CA ALA A 650 -10.62 -39.75 -3.63
C ALA A 650 -10.80 -38.63 -4.66
N LEU A 651 -9.94 -37.61 -4.63
CA LEU A 651 -9.91 -36.55 -5.64
C LEU A 651 -9.62 -37.11 -7.03
N ILE A 652 -8.63 -38.00 -7.18
CA ILE A 652 -8.34 -38.66 -8.47
C ILE A 652 -9.57 -39.44 -9.00
N TYR A 653 -10.40 -40.00 -8.13
CA TYR A 653 -11.61 -40.72 -8.53
C TYR A 653 -12.81 -39.80 -8.81
N GLU A 654 -12.76 -38.54 -8.40
CA GLU A 654 -13.82 -37.53 -8.55
C GLU A 654 -13.53 -36.58 -9.73
N ASP A 655 -12.35 -35.94 -9.77
CA ASP A 655 -11.83 -35.05 -10.84
C ASP A 655 -11.50 -35.77 -12.18
N ALA A 656 -11.89 -37.05 -12.30
CA ALA A 656 -11.57 -37.88 -13.44
C ALA A 656 -12.20 -37.40 -14.77
N ASP A 657 -13.14 -36.44 -14.75
CA ASP A 657 -13.79 -35.94 -15.97
C ASP A 657 -12.82 -35.16 -16.90
N ASP A 658 -11.76 -34.54 -16.38
CA ASP A 658 -10.86 -33.68 -17.18
C ASP A 658 -9.46 -34.28 -17.43
N LEU A 659 -8.93 -35.09 -16.51
CA LEU A 659 -7.53 -35.55 -16.57
C LEU A 659 -7.38 -37.07 -16.73
N TYR A 660 -8.16 -37.89 -16.02
CA TYR A 660 -7.98 -39.36 -15.98
C TYR A 660 -9.32 -40.15 -15.90
N PRO A 661 -10.14 -40.13 -16.95
CA PRO A 661 -11.51 -40.67 -16.94
C PRO A 661 -11.60 -42.16 -16.64
N GLU A 662 -10.52 -42.92 -16.86
CA GLU A 662 -10.46 -44.34 -16.50
C GLU A 662 -10.57 -44.64 -14.99
N TYR A 663 -10.34 -43.65 -14.12
CA TYR A 663 -10.40 -43.82 -12.66
C TYR A 663 -11.67 -43.28 -12.01
N LYS A 664 -12.63 -42.74 -12.78
CA LYS A 664 -13.86 -42.15 -12.25
C LYS A 664 -14.67 -43.16 -11.43
N ASN A 665 -14.93 -42.84 -10.17
CA ASN A 665 -15.80 -43.64 -9.30
C ASN A 665 -16.28 -42.83 -8.08
N GLU A 666 -17.45 -42.20 -8.19
CA GLU A 666 -18.03 -41.34 -7.16
C GLU A 666 -18.33 -42.09 -5.84
N GLU A 667 -18.80 -43.34 -5.91
CA GLU A 667 -19.07 -44.14 -4.70
C GLU A 667 -17.76 -44.49 -3.97
N ALA A 668 -16.72 -44.87 -4.71
CA ALA A 668 -15.40 -45.14 -4.12
C ALA A 668 -14.74 -43.87 -3.58
N SER A 669 -14.91 -42.73 -4.27
CA SER A 669 -14.44 -41.43 -3.81
C SER A 669 -15.08 -41.05 -2.47
N PHE A 670 -16.40 -41.15 -2.35
CA PHE A 670 -17.10 -40.92 -1.08
C PHE A 670 -16.58 -41.83 0.04
N GLN A 671 -16.41 -43.13 -0.22
CA GLN A 671 -15.89 -44.06 0.80
C GLN A 671 -14.46 -43.70 1.25
N LEU A 672 -13.63 -43.20 0.33
CA LEU A 672 -12.27 -42.75 0.63
C LEU A 672 -12.26 -41.43 1.40
N PHE A 673 -13.09 -40.43 1.04
CA PHE A 673 -13.24 -39.20 1.84
C PHE A 673 -13.74 -39.52 3.25
N LEU A 674 -14.75 -40.37 3.37
CA LEU A 674 -15.26 -40.81 4.69
C LEU A 674 -14.20 -41.59 5.48
N GLY A 675 -13.39 -42.40 4.81
CA GLY A 675 -12.24 -43.09 5.39
C GLY A 675 -11.19 -42.10 5.91
N SER A 676 -10.85 -41.10 5.11
CA SER A 676 -9.91 -40.02 5.44
C SER A 676 -10.38 -39.22 6.66
N ALA A 677 -11.68 -38.87 6.69
CA ALA A 677 -12.32 -38.19 7.80
C ALA A 677 -12.27 -39.02 9.09
N LYS A 678 -12.56 -40.32 9.00
CA LYS A 678 -12.47 -41.27 10.14
C LYS A 678 -11.04 -41.48 10.62
N ALA A 679 -10.06 -41.35 9.72
CA ALA A 679 -8.64 -41.39 10.04
C ALA A 679 -8.11 -40.05 10.63
N GLY A 680 -8.97 -39.05 10.78
CA GLY A 680 -8.66 -37.79 11.45
C GLY A 680 -8.26 -36.64 10.52
N SER A 681 -8.33 -36.80 9.19
CA SER A 681 -8.02 -35.71 8.26
C SER A 681 -9.11 -34.64 8.28
N VAL A 682 -8.71 -33.39 8.50
CA VAL A 682 -9.61 -32.24 8.52
C VAL A 682 -10.17 -31.91 7.14
N VAL A 683 -9.35 -32.09 6.09
CA VAL A 683 -9.76 -31.95 4.69
C VAL A 683 -10.72 -33.09 4.31
N GLY A 684 -10.45 -34.31 4.76
CA GLY A 684 -11.36 -35.44 4.60
C GLY A 684 -12.73 -35.20 5.26
N MET A 685 -12.75 -34.60 6.45
CA MET A 685 -14.00 -34.20 7.13
C MET A 685 -14.77 -33.17 6.29
N TYR A 686 -14.11 -32.13 5.77
CA TYR A 686 -14.76 -31.13 4.91
C TYR A 686 -15.32 -31.75 3.62
N ASN A 687 -14.52 -32.56 2.92
CA ASN A 687 -14.94 -33.22 1.68
C ASN A 687 -16.07 -34.22 1.91
N THR A 688 -16.08 -34.92 3.06
CA THR A 688 -17.23 -35.74 3.45
C THR A 688 -18.49 -34.90 3.65
N GLY A 689 -18.37 -33.72 4.27
CA GLY A 689 -19.48 -32.76 4.38
C GLY A 689 -20.00 -32.30 3.03
N LEU A 690 -19.11 -32.02 2.07
CA LEU A 690 -19.46 -31.72 0.68
C LEU A 690 -20.23 -32.85 0.01
N CYS A 691 -19.79 -34.10 0.17
CA CYS A 691 -20.52 -35.25 -0.39
C CYS A 691 -21.97 -35.33 0.12
N TYR A 692 -22.19 -35.10 1.42
CA TYR A 692 -23.55 -35.08 2.00
C TYR A 692 -24.36 -33.82 1.63
N SER A 693 -23.69 -32.72 1.28
CA SER A 693 -24.35 -31.49 0.82
C SER A 693 -24.82 -31.62 -0.64
N ALA A 694 -23.91 -32.04 -1.53
CA ALA A 694 -24.13 -32.11 -2.98
C ALA A 694 -24.69 -33.45 -3.48
N GLY A 695 -24.69 -34.49 -2.63
CA GLY A 695 -25.13 -35.83 -3.01
C GLY A 695 -24.11 -36.61 -3.86
N MET A 696 -22.81 -36.35 -3.68
CA MET A 696 -21.74 -36.97 -4.46
C MET A 696 -21.42 -38.38 -3.92
N GLY A 697 -21.73 -39.41 -4.70
CA GLY A 697 -21.52 -40.82 -4.31
C GLY A 697 -22.41 -41.33 -3.18
N ILE A 698 -23.28 -40.49 -2.60
CA ILE A 698 -24.23 -40.82 -1.53
C ILE A 698 -25.44 -39.87 -1.57
N PRO A 699 -26.67 -40.26 -1.15
CA PRO A 699 -27.78 -39.31 -1.04
C PRO A 699 -27.49 -38.16 -0.05
N PRO A 700 -27.99 -36.93 -0.32
CA PRO A 700 -27.82 -35.80 0.59
C PRO A 700 -28.38 -36.07 2.00
N ASP A 701 -27.67 -35.60 3.03
CA ASP A 701 -28.07 -35.69 4.44
C ASP A 701 -27.55 -34.47 5.20
N GLU A 702 -28.47 -33.55 5.55
CA GLU A 702 -28.16 -32.28 6.22
C GLU A 702 -27.52 -32.46 7.60
N LEU A 703 -27.94 -33.49 8.35
CA LEU A 703 -27.39 -33.74 9.69
C LEU A 703 -25.96 -34.26 9.59
N GLN A 704 -25.69 -35.14 8.63
CA GLN A 704 -24.33 -35.60 8.37
C GLN A 704 -23.45 -34.50 7.80
N MET A 705 -23.95 -33.68 6.88
CA MET A 705 -23.25 -32.51 6.36
C MET A 705 -22.82 -31.58 7.51
N CYS A 706 -23.77 -31.14 8.36
CA CYS A 706 -23.47 -30.26 9.48
C CYS A 706 -22.50 -30.91 10.48
N TYR A 707 -22.67 -32.21 10.75
CA TYR A 707 -21.77 -32.96 11.62
C TYR A 707 -20.32 -32.92 11.10
N TRP A 708 -20.11 -33.20 9.82
CA TRP A 708 -18.77 -33.27 9.23
C TRP A 708 -18.12 -31.89 9.06
N TYR A 709 -18.88 -30.86 8.68
CA TYR A 709 -18.35 -29.48 8.68
C TYR A 709 -18.01 -28.98 10.08
N THR A 710 -18.83 -29.30 11.08
CA THR A 710 -18.52 -28.96 12.47
C THR A 710 -17.23 -29.65 12.91
N LYS A 711 -17.05 -30.92 12.56
CA LYS A 711 -15.81 -31.66 12.85
C LYS A 711 -14.58 -31.06 12.18
N ALA A 712 -14.69 -30.69 10.90
CA ALA A 712 -13.60 -30.03 10.17
C ALA A 712 -13.24 -28.69 10.83
N PHE A 713 -14.24 -27.88 11.17
CA PHE A 713 -14.06 -26.59 11.83
C PHE A 713 -13.44 -26.72 13.24
N GLU A 714 -13.97 -27.63 14.07
CA GLU A 714 -13.41 -27.95 15.40
C GLU A 714 -11.96 -28.44 15.33
N ALA A 715 -11.59 -29.08 14.24
CA ALA A 715 -10.24 -29.56 13.98
C ALA A 715 -9.34 -28.51 13.30
N GLY A 716 -9.81 -27.27 13.12
CA GLY A 716 -9.01 -26.13 12.65
C GLY A 716 -9.11 -25.82 11.16
N TYR A 717 -9.95 -26.51 10.39
CA TYR A 717 -10.15 -26.23 8.97
C TYR A 717 -11.14 -25.08 8.76
N GLN A 718 -10.59 -23.87 8.62
CA GLN A 718 -11.36 -22.62 8.61
C GLN A 718 -12.38 -22.47 7.48
N PRO A 719 -12.17 -23.00 6.25
CA PRO A 719 -13.19 -22.93 5.19
C PRO A 719 -14.53 -23.60 5.56
N ALA A 720 -14.52 -24.52 6.53
CA ALA A 720 -15.75 -25.12 7.06
C ALA A 720 -16.64 -24.09 7.80
N ALA A 721 -16.08 -22.98 8.28
CA ALA A 721 -16.83 -21.91 8.94
C ALA A 721 -17.86 -21.29 7.99
N PHE A 722 -17.49 -21.02 6.73
CA PHE A 722 -18.42 -20.49 5.74
C PHE A 722 -19.64 -21.40 5.58
N LYS A 723 -19.42 -22.71 5.39
CA LYS A 723 -20.49 -23.70 5.23
C LYS A 723 -21.38 -23.83 6.48
N LEU A 724 -20.80 -23.68 7.68
CA LEU A 724 -21.57 -23.65 8.93
C LEU A 724 -22.39 -22.36 9.06
N GLY A 725 -21.84 -21.22 8.65
CA GLY A 725 -22.57 -19.95 8.56
C GLY A 725 -23.83 -20.09 7.69
N THR A 726 -23.68 -20.69 6.51
CA THR A 726 -24.78 -20.97 5.59
C THR A 726 -25.80 -21.92 6.20
N TYR A 727 -25.35 -22.98 6.88
CA TYR A 727 -26.26 -23.91 7.57
C TYR A 727 -27.13 -23.22 8.62
N TYR A 728 -26.55 -22.40 9.49
CA TYR A 728 -27.31 -21.69 10.54
C TYR A 728 -28.21 -20.58 9.99
N TYR A 729 -27.86 -19.99 8.85
CA TYR A 729 -28.63 -18.94 8.22
C TYR A 729 -29.81 -19.47 7.40
N ASP A 730 -29.56 -20.44 6.50
CA ASP A 730 -30.53 -20.88 5.49
C ASP A 730 -31.31 -22.14 5.87
N LEU A 731 -30.67 -23.09 6.57
CA LEU A 731 -31.24 -24.42 6.83
C LEU A 731 -31.87 -24.53 8.23
N MET A 732 -31.48 -23.67 9.17
CA MET A 732 -32.05 -23.63 10.52
C MET A 732 -33.25 -22.67 10.63
N PRO A 733 -34.20 -22.91 11.56
CA PRO A 733 -35.31 -22.00 11.78
C PRO A 733 -34.83 -20.58 12.13
N ARG A 734 -35.40 -19.57 11.49
CA ARG A 734 -35.08 -18.16 11.76
C ARG A 734 -35.33 -17.80 13.22
N SER A 735 -34.25 -17.58 13.97
CA SER A 735 -34.28 -17.15 15.37
C SER A 735 -33.04 -16.30 15.68
N PRO A 736 -33.09 -15.40 16.67
CA PRO A 736 -31.92 -14.62 17.08
C PRO A 736 -30.71 -15.50 17.40
N GLU A 737 -30.93 -16.63 18.07
CA GLU A 737 -29.86 -17.57 18.45
C GLU A 737 -29.14 -18.17 17.23
N ASN A 738 -29.89 -18.55 16.19
CA ASN A 738 -29.30 -19.08 14.97
C ASN A 738 -28.61 -17.99 14.13
N TYR A 739 -29.13 -16.76 14.13
CA TYR A 739 -28.45 -15.63 13.49
C TYR A 739 -27.14 -15.24 14.17
N GLU A 740 -27.09 -15.30 15.50
CA GLU A 740 -25.84 -15.09 16.23
C GLU A 740 -24.81 -16.19 15.92
N LEU A 741 -25.24 -17.44 15.76
CA LEU A 741 -24.37 -18.53 15.33
C LEU A 741 -23.87 -18.35 13.90
N ALA A 742 -24.76 -18.03 12.95
CA ALA A 742 -24.36 -17.69 11.59
C ALA A 742 -23.35 -16.53 11.57
N LEU A 743 -23.57 -15.51 12.41
CA LEU A 743 -22.72 -14.31 12.47
C LEU A 743 -21.34 -14.67 12.97
N LYS A 744 -21.28 -15.48 14.03
CA LYS A 744 -20.03 -16.01 14.55
C LYS A 744 -19.23 -16.72 13.47
N TYR A 745 -19.87 -17.61 12.70
CA TYR A 745 -19.16 -18.40 11.69
C TYR A 745 -18.73 -17.57 10.47
N TYR A 746 -19.57 -16.66 9.98
CA TYR A 746 -19.20 -15.78 8.87
C TYR A 746 -18.09 -14.78 9.23
N LEU A 747 -18.08 -14.22 10.45
CA LEU A 747 -16.97 -13.34 10.88
C LEU A 747 -15.65 -14.10 11.00
N ILE A 748 -15.68 -15.37 11.37
CA ILE A 748 -14.49 -16.22 11.38
C ILE A 748 -14.02 -16.47 9.95
N ALA A 749 -14.94 -16.78 9.03
CA ALA A 749 -14.63 -16.95 7.62
C ALA A 749 -14.01 -15.66 7.00
N GLU A 750 -14.58 -14.48 7.28
CA GLU A 750 -14.05 -13.19 6.80
C GLU A 750 -12.60 -12.95 7.23
N LYS A 751 -12.31 -13.21 8.51
CA LYS A 751 -10.96 -12.99 9.08
C LYS A 751 -9.91 -13.83 8.36
N GLU A 752 -10.30 -15.01 7.90
CA GLU A 752 -9.42 -15.97 7.21
C GLU A 752 -9.43 -15.77 5.69
N GLY A 753 -10.04 -14.68 5.19
CA GLY A 753 -9.98 -14.25 3.80
C GLY A 753 -11.17 -14.69 2.93
N GLU A 754 -12.18 -15.36 3.49
CA GLU A 754 -13.38 -15.75 2.73
C GLU A 754 -14.28 -14.54 2.44
N SER A 755 -14.84 -14.48 1.23
CA SER A 755 -15.80 -13.43 0.87
C SER A 755 -17.18 -13.74 1.48
N VAL A 756 -17.59 -12.92 2.45
CA VAL A 756 -18.85 -13.08 3.20
C VAL A 756 -19.66 -11.78 3.31
N ALA A 757 -19.35 -10.78 2.47
CA ALA A 757 -19.91 -9.44 2.62
C ALA A 757 -21.43 -9.41 2.45
N VAL A 758 -21.97 -10.25 1.56
CA VAL A 758 -23.41 -10.41 1.33
C VAL A 758 -24.09 -10.95 2.57
N GLU A 759 -23.57 -12.07 3.07
CA GLU A 759 -24.11 -12.82 4.20
C GLU A 759 -24.08 -11.97 5.47
N LEU A 760 -22.98 -11.25 5.73
CA LEU A 760 -22.86 -10.34 6.87
C LEU A 760 -23.79 -9.13 6.74
N GLY A 761 -23.94 -8.57 5.54
CA GLY A 761 -24.90 -7.49 5.27
C GLY A 761 -26.34 -7.91 5.58
N TRP A 762 -26.73 -9.12 5.18
CA TRP A 762 -28.05 -9.68 5.47
C TRP A 762 -28.25 -9.87 6.96
N LEU A 763 -27.25 -10.43 7.61
CA LEU A 763 -27.35 -10.86 8.98
C LEU A 763 -27.38 -9.69 9.96
N TYR A 764 -26.55 -8.67 9.73
CA TYR A 764 -26.61 -7.45 10.52
C TYR A 764 -27.94 -6.70 10.36
N ASN A 765 -28.57 -6.76 9.18
CA ASN A 765 -29.94 -6.27 9.00
C ASN A 765 -30.95 -7.02 9.87
N HIS A 766 -30.90 -8.36 9.88
CA HIS A 766 -31.79 -9.17 10.70
C HIS A 766 -31.58 -8.94 12.20
N LEU A 767 -30.35 -8.64 12.61
CA LEU A 767 -29.98 -8.30 13.98
C LEU A 767 -30.27 -6.83 14.34
N GLY A 768 -30.72 -6.00 13.39
CA GLY A 768 -31.03 -4.59 13.60
C GLY A 768 -29.79 -3.67 13.73
N ASN A 769 -28.60 -4.14 13.36
CA ASN A 769 -27.38 -3.33 13.33
C ASN A 769 -27.19 -2.71 11.95
N THR A 770 -27.94 -1.64 11.71
CA THR A 770 -28.04 -0.93 10.43
C THR A 770 -26.71 -0.31 9.98
N VAL A 771 -25.86 0.15 10.91
CA VAL A 771 -24.54 0.73 10.61
C VAL A 771 -23.58 -0.32 10.04
N LYS A 772 -23.44 -1.47 10.72
CA LYS A 772 -22.58 -2.54 10.21
C LYS A 772 -23.14 -3.15 8.95
N ALA A 773 -24.46 -3.33 8.89
CA ALA A 773 -25.09 -3.80 7.67
C ALA A 773 -24.80 -2.87 6.49
N LEU A 774 -24.90 -1.55 6.67
CA LEU A 774 -24.57 -0.58 5.62
C LEU A 774 -23.15 -0.76 5.11
N SER A 775 -22.15 -0.91 5.99
CA SER A 775 -20.76 -1.11 5.54
C SER A 775 -20.58 -2.38 4.70
N TYR A 776 -21.22 -3.49 5.08
CA TYR A 776 -21.14 -4.74 4.35
C TYR A 776 -21.96 -4.73 3.06
N LEU A 777 -23.13 -4.09 3.07
CA LEU A 777 -23.97 -3.92 1.88
C LEU A 777 -23.28 -3.03 0.83
N VAL A 778 -22.49 -2.03 1.25
CA VAL A 778 -21.68 -1.24 0.31
C VAL A 778 -20.60 -2.10 -0.34
N LYS A 779 -19.89 -2.92 0.43
CA LYS A 779 -18.91 -3.89 -0.11
C LYS A 779 -19.57 -4.86 -1.09
N ALA A 780 -20.67 -5.51 -0.67
CA ALA A 780 -21.40 -6.44 -1.52
C ALA A 780 -21.98 -5.78 -2.80
N ALA A 781 -22.46 -4.54 -2.70
CA ALA A 781 -22.92 -3.79 -3.86
C ALA A 781 -21.78 -3.45 -4.83
N ALA A 782 -20.55 -3.27 -4.34
CA ALA A 782 -19.37 -3.13 -5.21
C ALA A 782 -19.12 -4.40 -6.03
N ASP A 783 -19.58 -5.57 -5.59
CA ASP A 783 -19.52 -6.86 -6.29
C ASP A 783 -20.79 -7.16 -7.13
N ASN A 784 -21.66 -6.17 -7.36
CA ASN A 784 -22.95 -6.29 -8.08
C ASN A 784 -23.95 -7.26 -7.42
N GLU A 785 -23.96 -7.35 -6.10
CA GLU A 785 -24.91 -8.21 -5.40
C GLU A 785 -26.31 -7.57 -5.40
N SER A 786 -27.27 -8.25 -6.03
CA SER A 786 -28.60 -7.70 -6.37
C SER A 786 -29.39 -7.28 -5.13
N TYR A 787 -29.35 -8.11 -4.08
CA TYR A 787 -29.94 -7.80 -2.79
C TYR A 787 -29.31 -6.58 -2.14
N ALA A 788 -27.98 -6.42 -2.25
CA ALA A 788 -27.26 -5.34 -1.58
C ALA A 788 -27.71 -3.98 -2.15
N HIS A 789 -27.84 -3.89 -3.47
CA HIS A 789 -28.46 -2.73 -4.12
C HIS A 789 -29.91 -2.50 -3.66
N TRP A 790 -30.74 -3.53 -3.59
CA TRP A 790 -32.13 -3.38 -3.13
C TRP A 790 -32.21 -2.83 -1.70
N GLN A 791 -31.38 -3.34 -0.78
CA GLN A 791 -31.35 -2.85 0.59
C GLN A 791 -30.80 -1.43 0.71
N LEU A 792 -29.75 -1.08 -0.03
CA LEU A 792 -29.23 0.28 -0.07
C LEU A 792 -30.29 1.26 -0.61
N GLY A 793 -31.09 0.84 -1.60
CA GLY A 793 -32.22 1.62 -2.08
C GLY A 793 -33.26 1.87 -0.99
N THR A 794 -33.55 0.85 -0.18
CA THR A 794 -34.43 0.96 0.99
C THR A 794 -33.86 1.87 2.06
N TYR A 795 -32.55 1.82 2.31
CA TYR A 795 -31.90 2.71 3.27
C TYR A 795 -31.95 4.17 2.81
N ALA A 796 -31.71 4.42 1.53
CA ALA A 796 -31.81 5.75 0.94
C ALA A 796 -33.26 6.28 0.95
N GLN A 797 -34.25 5.43 0.70
CA GLN A 797 -35.66 5.82 0.72
C GLN A 797 -36.14 6.17 2.13
N ASP A 798 -35.80 5.34 3.11
CA ASP A 798 -36.28 5.46 4.48
C ASP A 798 -35.37 6.34 5.35
N GLY A 799 -34.19 6.73 4.85
CA GLY A 799 -33.21 7.54 5.57
C GLY A 799 -32.51 6.79 6.71
N ILE A 800 -32.20 5.51 6.48
CA ILE A 800 -31.54 4.65 7.47
C ILE A 800 -30.03 4.86 7.36
N GLU A 801 -29.42 5.37 8.43
CA GLU A 801 -27.99 5.78 8.51
C GLU A 801 -27.55 6.83 7.48
N MET A 802 -28.49 7.39 6.71
CA MET A 802 -28.25 8.42 5.72
C MET A 802 -29.45 9.37 5.63
N LYS A 803 -29.27 10.55 5.02
CA LYS A 803 -30.40 11.41 4.71
C LYS A 803 -31.27 10.75 3.64
N VAL A 804 -32.59 10.92 3.76
CA VAL A 804 -33.54 10.48 2.74
C VAL A 804 -33.09 11.02 1.37
N ASN A 805 -32.86 10.11 0.44
CA ASN A 805 -32.38 10.38 -0.90
C ASN A 805 -33.14 9.51 -1.90
N ILE A 806 -34.30 10.02 -2.34
CA ILE A 806 -35.18 9.32 -3.28
C ILE A 806 -34.52 9.07 -4.65
N PRO A 807 -33.73 10.00 -5.23
CA PRO A 807 -32.96 9.71 -6.44
C PRO A 807 -32.03 8.51 -6.30
N LEU A 808 -31.26 8.44 -5.21
CA LEU A 808 -30.39 7.30 -4.92
C LEU A 808 -31.21 6.02 -4.68
N ALA A 809 -32.34 6.11 -3.99
CA ALA A 809 -33.23 4.96 -3.81
C ALA A 809 -33.70 4.38 -5.14
N ILE A 810 -34.17 5.24 -6.06
CA ILE A 810 -34.59 4.86 -7.40
C ILE A 810 -33.43 4.21 -8.17
N ASP A 811 -32.23 4.81 -8.13
CA ASP A 811 -31.04 4.26 -8.78
C ASP A 811 -30.73 2.85 -8.29
N ARG A 812 -30.64 2.67 -6.97
CA ARG A 812 -30.34 1.38 -6.36
C ARG A 812 -31.43 0.34 -6.60
N TYR A 813 -32.72 0.72 -6.59
CA TYR A 813 -33.80 -0.20 -6.95
C TYR A 813 -33.77 -0.59 -8.42
N LYS A 814 -33.44 0.32 -9.34
CA LYS A 814 -33.28 -0.03 -10.75
C LYS A 814 -32.15 -1.03 -10.93
N LYS A 815 -31.00 -0.76 -10.32
CA LYS A 815 -29.85 -1.66 -10.38
C LYS A 815 -30.17 -3.04 -9.80
N ALA A 816 -30.88 -3.09 -8.69
CA ALA A 816 -31.34 -4.36 -8.11
C ALA A 816 -32.30 -5.12 -9.04
N ALA A 817 -33.26 -4.43 -9.66
CA ALA A 817 -34.19 -5.04 -10.61
C ALA A 817 -33.49 -5.54 -11.88
N GLU A 818 -32.47 -4.82 -12.37
CA GLU A 818 -31.62 -5.23 -13.50
C GLU A 818 -30.82 -6.49 -13.17
N LEU A 819 -30.30 -6.59 -11.95
CA LEU A 819 -29.59 -7.76 -11.44
C LEU A 819 -30.54 -8.91 -11.03
N GLY A 820 -31.83 -8.81 -11.36
CA GLY A 820 -32.81 -9.87 -11.18
C GLY A 820 -33.53 -9.90 -9.82
N TYR A 821 -33.37 -8.88 -8.96
CA TYR A 821 -34.09 -8.79 -7.69
C TYR A 821 -35.51 -8.22 -7.92
N GLU A 822 -36.50 -9.11 -8.07
CA GLU A 822 -37.83 -8.76 -8.56
C GLU A 822 -38.58 -7.75 -7.68
N GLU A 823 -38.44 -7.84 -6.36
CA GLU A 823 -39.09 -6.96 -5.37
C GLU A 823 -38.74 -5.49 -5.59
N ALA A 824 -37.57 -5.19 -6.17
CA ALA A 824 -37.19 -3.82 -6.47
C ALA A 824 -38.13 -3.15 -7.49
N ASN A 825 -38.78 -3.93 -8.37
CA ASN A 825 -39.81 -3.40 -9.27
C ASN A 825 -41.06 -2.91 -8.50
N LEU A 826 -41.37 -3.50 -7.34
CA LEU A 826 -42.46 -3.04 -6.47
C LEU A 826 -42.09 -1.71 -5.84
N ASN A 827 -40.86 -1.58 -5.32
CA ASN A 827 -40.36 -0.31 -4.78
C ASN A 827 -40.40 0.81 -5.84
N LEU A 828 -39.98 0.53 -7.07
CA LEU A 828 -40.03 1.51 -8.18
C LEU A 828 -41.47 1.88 -8.55
N TYR A 829 -42.37 0.90 -8.63
CA TYR A 829 -43.79 1.15 -8.82
C TYR A 829 -44.36 2.07 -7.73
N GLU A 830 -44.04 1.81 -6.46
CA GLU A 830 -44.52 2.62 -5.34
C GLU A 830 -43.97 4.04 -5.39
N VAL A 831 -42.67 4.22 -5.65
CA VAL A 831 -42.04 5.54 -5.78
C VAL A 831 -42.72 6.36 -6.87
N TYR A 832 -42.83 5.81 -8.08
CA TYR A 832 -43.42 6.53 -9.22
C TYR A 832 -44.94 6.72 -9.12
N THR A 833 -45.63 6.00 -8.24
CA THR A 833 -47.08 6.16 -8.06
C THR A 833 -47.41 7.14 -6.94
N TYR A 834 -46.64 7.12 -5.84
CA TYR A 834 -47.07 7.71 -4.58
C TYR A 834 -46.12 8.74 -3.97
N VAL A 835 -44.85 8.84 -4.40
CA VAL A 835 -43.87 9.73 -3.76
C VAL A 835 -43.92 11.14 -4.38
N PRO A 836 -44.29 12.18 -3.61
CA PRO A 836 -44.41 13.54 -4.13
C PRO A 836 -43.12 14.10 -4.73
N GLY A 837 -43.21 14.64 -5.94
CA GLY A 837 -42.08 15.18 -6.70
C GLY A 837 -41.38 14.15 -7.58
N PHE A 838 -41.74 12.87 -7.47
CA PHE A 838 -41.19 11.78 -8.27
C PHE A 838 -42.28 10.97 -8.99
N GLU A 839 -43.54 11.41 -8.96
CA GLU A 839 -44.62 10.68 -9.59
C GLU A 839 -44.45 10.62 -11.12
N ASN A 840 -44.55 9.42 -11.69
CA ASN A 840 -44.48 9.20 -13.13
C ASN A 840 -45.42 8.05 -13.52
N LYS A 841 -46.57 8.40 -14.12
CA LYS A 841 -47.59 7.41 -14.51
C LYS A 841 -47.10 6.40 -15.54
N VAL A 842 -46.24 6.80 -16.47
CA VAL A 842 -45.74 5.91 -17.53
C VAL A 842 -44.81 4.86 -16.92
N LEU A 843 -43.88 5.28 -16.07
CA LEU A 843 -42.97 4.35 -15.38
C LEU A 843 -43.73 3.49 -14.37
N ALA A 844 -44.70 4.05 -13.64
CA ALA A 844 -45.57 3.26 -12.76
C ALA A 844 -46.32 2.16 -13.55
N GLU A 845 -46.88 2.47 -14.72
CA GLU A 845 -47.53 1.45 -15.58
C GLU A 845 -46.54 0.42 -16.14
N GLU A 846 -45.29 0.82 -16.40
CA GLU A 846 -44.22 -0.09 -16.80
C GLU A 846 -43.87 -1.08 -15.69
N TYR A 847 -43.53 -0.60 -14.50
CA TYR A 847 -43.19 -1.48 -13.37
C TYR A 847 -44.39 -2.30 -12.90
N SER A 848 -45.61 -1.78 -13.02
CA SER A 848 -46.84 -2.55 -12.82
C SER A 848 -46.98 -3.73 -13.80
N ARG A 849 -46.58 -3.54 -15.07
CA ARG A 849 -46.57 -4.62 -16.06
C ARG A 849 -45.47 -5.64 -15.77
N LYS A 850 -44.27 -5.19 -15.36
CA LYS A 850 -43.15 -6.07 -14.95
C LYS A 850 -43.55 -6.97 -13.78
N LEU A 851 -44.17 -6.41 -12.74
CA LEU A 851 -44.68 -7.16 -11.58
C LEU A 851 -45.76 -8.19 -11.97
N LYS A 852 -46.69 -7.81 -12.86
CA LYS A 852 -47.71 -8.76 -13.35
C LYS A 852 -47.12 -9.88 -14.18
N ALA A 853 -46.06 -9.60 -14.95
CA ALA A 853 -45.37 -10.59 -15.77
C ALA A 853 -44.59 -11.61 -14.93
N SER A 854 -44.04 -11.19 -13.78
CA SER A 854 -43.39 -12.10 -12.83
C SER A 854 -44.36 -12.81 -11.87
N GLY A 855 -45.66 -12.50 -11.93
CA GLY A 855 -46.68 -13.13 -11.08
C GLY A 855 -46.82 -12.52 -9.68
N PHE A 856 -46.19 -11.37 -9.42
CA PHE A 856 -46.30 -10.62 -8.17
C PHE A 856 -47.64 -9.85 -8.09
N GLU A 857 -48.39 -10.04 -6.99
CA GLU A 857 -49.60 -9.24 -6.72
C GLU A 857 -49.23 -7.87 -6.16
N ILE A 858 -49.68 -6.80 -6.83
CA ILE A 858 -49.55 -5.42 -6.32
C ILE A 858 -50.51 -5.24 -5.13
N PRO A 859 -50.03 -4.97 -3.90
CA PRO A 859 -50.90 -4.82 -2.76
C PRO A 859 -51.88 -3.65 -2.94
N VAL A 860 -53.17 -3.87 -2.63
CA VAL A 860 -54.15 -2.77 -2.56
C VAL A 860 -53.71 -1.82 -1.44
N ALA A 861 -53.41 -0.57 -1.80
CA ALA A 861 -52.79 0.45 -0.96
C ALA A 861 -53.17 0.33 0.52
N LYS A 862 -52.23 -0.13 1.35
CA LYS A 862 -52.30 0.14 2.79
C LYS A 862 -51.98 1.61 2.98
N GLN A 863 -52.96 2.34 3.50
CA GLN A 863 -52.97 3.75 3.92
C GLN A 863 -51.69 4.25 4.63
N THR A 864 -50.86 3.33 5.15
CA THR A 864 -49.61 3.55 5.89
C THR A 864 -48.46 4.24 5.14
N LEU A 865 -48.33 4.11 3.81
CA LEU A 865 -47.23 4.77 3.07
C LEU A 865 -47.45 6.28 2.94
N LEU A 866 -48.70 6.69 2.68
CA LEU A 866 -49.11 8.09 2.70
C LEU A 866 -48.95 8.70 4.10
N ASP A 867 -49.26 7.93 5.15
CA ASP A 867 -49.12 8.36 6.55
C ASP A 867 -47.65 8.53 6.99
N LYS A 868 -46.73 7.67 6.52
CA LYS A 868 -45.27 7.82 6.77
C LYS A 868 -44.73 9.12 6.15
N PHE A 869 -45.09 9.41 4.90
CA PHE A 869 -44.64 10.64 4.21
C PHE A 869 -45.26 11.91 4.79
N ILE A 870 -46.54 11.88 5.18
CA ILE A 870 -47.21 13.03 5.83
C ILE A 870 -46.56 13.40 7.18
N ASN A 871 -46.02 12.42 7.92
CA ASN A 871 -45.36 12.68 9.20
C ASN A 871 -43.96 13.29 9.06
N ILE A 872 -43.19 12.92 8.02
CA ILE A 872 -41.86 13.50 7.74
C ILE A 872 -41.98 15.01 7.40
N PHE A 873 -43.03 15.41 6.68
CA PHE A 873 -43.26 16.81 6.31
C PHE A 873 -44.00 17.64 7.36
N LYS A 874 -44.53 17.04 8.43
CA LYS A 874 -45.15 17.77 9.57
C LYS A 874 -44.19 18.13 10.70
N GLY A 875 -42.95 17.62 10.67
CA GLY A 875 -41.93 17.85 11.70
C GLY A 875 -41.08 19.13 11.56
N LYS A 876 -41.29 19.93 10.50
CA LYS A 876 -40.65 21.26 10.36
C LYS A 876 -41.73 22.35 10.38
N LYS A 877 -42.05 22.82 11.59
CA LYS A 877 -42.65 24.12 11.83
C LYS A 877 -41.91 24.82 12.96
#